data_AF-A0A2D4PIV3-F1
#
_entry.id   AF-A0A2D4PIV3-F1
#
_cell.length_a   1.000
_cell.length_b   1.000
_cell.length_c   1.000
_cell.angle_alpha   90.00
_cell.angle_beta   90.00
_cell.angle_gamma   90.00
#
_symmetry.space_group_name_H-M   'P 1'
#
loop_
_entity.id
_entity.type
_entity.pdbx_description
1 polymer ?
#
loop_
_entity_poly.entity_id
_entity_poly.type
_entity_poly.pdbx_seq_one_letter_code
_entity_poly.pdbx_strand_id
1 'polypeptide(L)'
;HLIPLDGAQCSINGIQITEATQLNQGAVILLGRTNMFRFNHPKEAAKLREKRKSGLLSTFSLSMSDLSKSCENLSTVMLYNPGLEFERQQREELEKLESKRKLIEEMEQKQKTNKAELERMQQEVESQRKETEIVQLEIRKQEENLKKRSFHIENRMKDLLAEKEKFEEERLREQQEIELQKKKQEEEIFGSVKEELQRLQELNQNEKAEKMQIFHELEKLKKEKEDQYLKLDVEKKRLEAQEREQALLVANLEEQLRDKQIMIQLLKRGDLQRIEEEKKNLEDIRESLLRVKEARSEAEEDCEELEKVQCNFMDFKRKQLGQLTDLERDLVQERNHLEKQMIEEQENLDYLKQVHTEHLNFDKNTPDTALAVEECNKIRLCEYRLHHKERQLLYLINNHLPALLEEKQRASEVLDRGLQSLDNTLYEVEKEMEEKEEQLAQYRASASELQQLQETFEFTANVARQEEKVWKKEKEILESRQKQQREALEQAVAKLERRHSALQRHSTLEIEEQKQKLATLNNSCREQTGLQATVEALEQDRENLDLQIQQLKQKIYEGDRVEKGYPGAVEERLTHNSSPSNISKSQSFMPLVDDRINTFIEEEVQRRLQNIQYSSGESNISHLQSTESMRDNERFHNGAVQRKLKYERMFCRPAKTNPDDVKNPVKISIPRYVLCGQGKDEHYEYEIKISVLNETWAIFRRYSRFREMHQTLKLKFAELAMLEFPPKRLFGNKDERVIAERRNHLEKYLRDFFDAMLNSPSSPLYVNKEGLILSKHDICEFSSFFKKGVFDYSSYGTG
;
A
#
# COMPACT_ATOMS: atom_id res chain seq x y z
N HIS A 1 49.22 -122.31 9.96
CA HIS A 1 49.25 -123.72 10.38
C HIS A 1 48.04 -123.98 11.26
N LEU A 2 47.47 -125.18 11.20
CA LEU A 2 46.43 -125.66 12.09
C LEU A 2 47.03 -126.78 12.94
N ILE A 3 46.85 -126.72 14.26
CA ILE A 3 47.40 -127.69 15.20
C ILE A 3 46.21 -128.33 15.92
N PRO A 4 45.89 -129.61 15.67
CA PRO A 4 44.84 -130.31 16.38
C PRO A 4 45.32 -130.65 17.80
N LEU A 5 44.45 -130.46 18.79
CA LEU A 5 44.68 -130.90 20.17
C LEU A 5 44.25 -132.36 20.31
N ASP A 6 44.92 -133.13 21.18
CA ASP A 6 44.72 -134.57 21.31
C ASP A 6 43.24 -134.97 21.47
N GLY A 7 42.79 -135.90 20.62
CA GLY A 7 41.42 -136.40 20.59
C GLY A 7 40.41 -135.54 19.81
N ALA A 8 40.74 -134.32 19.40
CA ALA A 8 39.85 -133.49 18.58
C ALA A 8 39.83 -133.95 17.11
N GLN A 9 38.66 -134.37 16.60
CA GLN A 9 38.51 -134.70 15.18
C GLN A 9 38.61 -133.43 14.32
N CYS A 10 39.78 -133.16 13.73
CA CYS A 10 40.00 -132.08 12.77
C CYS A 10 40.45 -132.65 11.43
N SER A 11 39.88 -132.21 10.32
CA SER A 11 40.34 -132.59 8.99
C SER A 11 40.55 -131.39 8.06
N ILE A 12 41.54 -131.49 7.18
CA ILE A 12 41.81 -130.50 6.12
C ILE A 12 41.57 -131.20 4.79
N ASN A 13 40.69 -130.63 3.96
CA ASN A 13 40.29 -131.17 2.65
C ASN A 13 39.86 -132.67 2.71
N GLY A 14 39.25 -133.09 3.82
CA GLY A 14 38.78 -134.47 4.04
C GLY A 14 39.79 -135.41 4.72
N ILE A 15 41.06 -135.03 4.86
CA ILE A 15 42.08 -135.84 5.54
C ILE A 15 42.15 -135.44 7.01
N GLN A 16 41.89 -136.39 7.94
CA GLN A 16 42.02 -136.14 9.37
C GLN A 16 43.50 -135.95 9.74
N ILE A 17 43.79 -134.89 10.50
CA ILE A 17 45.14 -134.51 10.92
C ILE A 17 45.30 -134.67 12.43
N THR A 18 46.47 -135.14 12.85
CA THR A 18 46.88 -135.32 14.25
C THR A 18 48.11 -134.50 14.62
N GLU A 19 48.72 -133.78 13.67
CA GLU A 19 49.92 -132.96 13.87
C GLU A 19 49.78 -131.57 13.21
N ALA A 20 50.69 -130.66 13.55
CA ALA A 20 50.71 -129.27 13.11
C ALA A 20 50.88 -129.13 11.58
N THR A 21 49.79 -128.85 10.86
CA THR A 21 49.75 -128.87 9.39
C THR A 21 49.66 -127.45 8.79
N GLN A 22 50.39 -127.17 7.70
CA GLN A 22 50.31 -125.87 7.02
C GLN A 22 48.99 -125.74 6.22
N LEU A 23 48.38 -124.54 6.26
CA LEU A 23 47.14 -124.24 5.56
C LEU A 23 47.41 -123.33 4.36
N ASN A 24 47.02 -123.78 3.17
CA ASN A 24 47.15 -123.03 1.92
C ASN A 24 45.81 -122.38 1.54
N GLN A 25 45.84 -121.37 0.68
CA GLN A 25 44.63 -120.64 0.30
C GLN A 25 43.53 -121.55 -0.28
N GLY A 26 42.31 -121.43 0.26
CA GLY A 26 41.13 -122.16 -0.21
C GLY A 26 40.97 -123.55 0.41
N ALA A 27 41.86 -123.97 1.32
CA ALA A 27 41.71 -125.21 2.08
C ALA A 27 40.43 -125.19 2.94
N VAL A 28 39.70 -126.30 2.94
CA VAL A 28 38.48 -126.50 3.72
C VAL A 28 38.85 -127.26 4.99
N ILE A 29 38.50 -126.70 6.14
CA ILE A 29 38.80 -127.24 7.46
C ILE A 29 37.48 -127.71 8.08
N LEU A 30 37.37 -129.00 8.41
CA LEU A 30 36.28 -129.52 9.22
C LEU A 30 36.77 -129.64 10.67
N LEU A 31 36.06 -129.02 11.61
CA LEU A 31 36.30 -129.14 13.05
C LEU A 31 35.11 -129.89 13.68
N GLY A 32 35.39 -131.05 14.25
CA GLY A 32 34.37 -132.02 14.62
C GLY A 32 33.73 -132.66 13.38
N ARG A 33 32.43 -132.95 13.47
CA ARG A 33 31.67 -133.62 12.39
C ARG A 33 30.79 -132.68 11.55
N THR A 34 30.62 -131.43 11.98
CA THR A 34 29.58 -130.52 11.46
C THR A 34 30.08 -129.12 11.09
N ASN A 35 31.14 -128.61 11.73
CA ASN A 35 31.57 -127.23 11.54
C ASN A 35 32.64 -127.15 10.45
N MET A 36 32.24 -126.68 9.26
CA MET A 36 33.12 -126.54 8.10
C MET A 36 33.49 -125.06 7.85
N PHE A 37 34.78 -124.76 7.94
CA PHE A 37 35.35 -123.44 7.66
C PHE A 37 36.21 -123.49 6.39
N ARG A 38 36.40 -122.35 5.73
CA ARG A 38 37.29 -122.26 4.57
C ARG A 38 38.38 -121.21 4.80
N PHE A 39 39.63 -121.67 4.77
CA PHE A 39 40.80 -120.82 5.01
C PHE A 39 41.12 -119.97 3.77
N ASN A 40 41.36 -118.68 3.96
CA ASN A 40 41.69 -117.76 2.88
C ASN A 40 42.99 -117.00 3.22
N HIS A 41 44.07 -117.30 2.50
CA HIS A 41 45.37 -116.67 2.71
C HIS A 41 45.54 -115.45 1.78
N PRO A 42 45.52 -114.20 2.28
CA PRO A 42 45.34 -113.01 1.42
C PRO A 42 46.46 -112.80 0.38
N LYS A 43 47.70 -113.19 0.70
CA LYS A 43 48.87 -113.00 -0.18
C LYS A 43 48.98 -114.04 -1.30
N GLU A 44 48.32 -115.19 -1.19
CA GLU A 44 48.19 -116.17 -2.28
C GLU A 44 47.00 -115.85 -3.18
N ALA A 45 45.90 -115.33 -2.59
CA ALA A 45 44.69 -114.92 -3.29
C ALA A 45 44.94 -113.88 -4.39
N ALA A 46 45.90 -112.98 -4.19
CA ALA A 46 46.32 -112.00 -5.18
C ALA A 46 47.03 -112.66 -6.38
N LYS A 47 48.02 -113.54 -6.14
CA LYS A 47 48.82 -114.20 -7.19
C LYS A 47 47.99 -115.12 -8.09
N LEU A 48 46.92 -115.73 -7.57
CA LEU A 48 46.00 -116.57 -8.37
C LEU A 48 45.02 -115.75 -9.24
N ARG A 49 44.82 -114.46 -8.96
CA ARG A 49 44.00 -113.56 -9.78
C ARG A 49 44.78 -112.93 -10.94
N GLU A 50 46.10 -112.82 -10.81
CA GLU A 50 46.98 -112.26 -11.84
C GLU A 50 47.25 -113.23 -13.00
N LYS A 51 47.25 -114.55 -12.73
CA LYS A 51 47.53 -115.61 -13.72
C LYS A 51 46.33 -116.06 -14.60
N ARG A 52 45.28 -115.24 -14.76
CA ARG A 52 44.07 -115.60 -15.55
C ARG A 52 43.74 -114.59 -16.66
N LYS A 53 44.76 -114.03 -17.34
CA LYS A 53 44.62 -112.91 -18.29
C LYS A 53 45.08 -113.19 -19.75
N SER A 54 45.29 -114.45 -20.14
CA SER A 54 45.50 -114.86 -21.53
C SER A 54 44.93 -116.26 -21.77
N GLY A 55 44.36 -116.50 -22.96
CA GLY A 55 43.70 -117.77 -23.28
C GLY A 55 44.08 -118.32 -24.65
N LEU A 56 44.72 -119.50 -24.66
CA LEU A 56 44.62 -120.54 -25.68
C LEU A 56 45.37 -121.82 -25.22
N LEU A 57 44.57 -122.85 -24.88
CA LEU A 57 44.78 -124.31 -24.92
C LEU A 57 46.12 -125.01 -24.52
N SER A 58 45.97 -125.92 -23.54
CA SER A 58 46.40 -127.35 -23.54
C SER A 58 47.79 -127.81 -23.02
N THR A 59 47.74 -128.64 -21.95
CA THR A 59 48.53 -129.89 -21.66
C THR A 59 50.09 -129.85 -21.59
N PHE A 60 50.81 -130.39 -20.58
CA PHE A 60 50.81 -131.78 -20.10
C PHE A 60 51.63 -132.00 -18.80
N SER A 61 51.17 -132.89 -17.91
CA SER A 61 51.92 -133.97 -17.20
C SER A 61 50.94 -134.66 -16.22
N LEU A 62 50.46 -135.89 -16.45
CA LEU A 62 51.14 -137.21 -16.31
C LEU A 62 51.60 -137.47 -14.87
N SER A 63 51.31 -138.59 -14.19
CA SER A 63 50.76 -139.92 -14.58
C SER A 63 50.06 -140.55 -13.34
N MET A 64 49.28 -141.64 -13.40
CA MET A 64 49.68 -143.03 -13.70
C MET A 64 48.48 -143.92 -14.08
N SER A 65 48.76 -144.95 -14.86
CA SER A 65 47.80 -145.86 -15.51
C SER A 65 47.34 -147.06 -14.68
N ASP A 66 46.16 -147.55 -15.03
CA ASP A 66 45.75 -148.96 -15.16
C ASP A 66 46.82 -150.06 -14.94
N LEU A 67 46.48 -151.11 -14.16
CA LEU A 67 46.14 -152.47 -14.69
C LEU A 67 46.14 -153.61 -13.63
N SER A 68 45.22 -154.56 -13.88
CA SER A 68 45.36 -156.03 -13.75
C SER A 68 44.72 -156.79 -12.57
N LYS A 69 44.28 -158.02 -12.92
CA LYS A 69 43.86 -159.17 -12.09
C LYS A 69 42.51 -158.99 -11.39
N SER A 70 41.41 -159.63 -11.81
CA SER A 70 41.18 -160.95 -12.43
C SER A 70 41.65 -162.14 -11.60
N CYS A 71 40.68 -162.88 -11.04
CA CYS A 71 40.35 -164.27 -11.37
C CYS A 71 38.94 -164.54 -10.79
N GLU A 72 37.96 -165.06 -11.54
CA GLU A 72 37.86 -166.42 -12.07
C GLU A 72 37.81 -167.50 -10.99
N ASN A 73 36.88 -168.46 -11.17
CA ASN A 73 36.95 -169.91 -10.91
C ASN A 73 35.54 -170.45 -10.62
N LEU A 74 35.13 -171.64 -11.05
CA LEU A 74 35.70 -172.67 -11.94
C LEU A 74 34.44 -173.35 -12.58
N SER A 75 34.41 -173.73 -13.87
CA SER A 75 34.63 -175.12 -14.36
C SER A 75 33.50 -176.11 -13.94
N THR A 76 33.28 -177.30 -14.51
CA THR A 76 34.16 -178.32 -15.11
C THR A 76 33.21 -179.19 -16.00
N VAL A 77 33.49 -179.52 -17.27
CA VAL A 77 34.19 -180.76 -17.74
C VAL A 77 33.37 -182.05 -17.47
N MET A 78 33.31 -183.10 -18.30
CA MET A 78 33.67 -183.42 -19.70
C MET A 78 33.20 -184.91 -19.95
N LEU A 79 33.41 -185.46 -21.17
CA LEU A 79 33.48 -186.91 -21.51
C LEU A 79 32.08 -187.63 -21.52
N TYR A 80 31.80 -188.70 -22.29
CA TYR A 80 32.63 -189.55 -23.18
C TYR A 80 31.77 -190.26 -24.28
N ASN A 81 32.46 -190.83 -25.28
CA ASN A 81 32.12 -191.80 -26.35
C ASN A 81 30.94 -192.81 -26.16
N PRO A 82 30.46 -193.54 -27.21
CA PRO A 82 30.90 -193.61 -28.62
C PRO A 82 29.76 -193.36 -29.66
N GLY A 83 30.00 -193.61 -30.96
CA GLY A 83 29.09 -193.27 -32.08
C GLY A 83 27.89 -194.20 -32.34
N LEU A 84 27.16 -193.88 -33.43
CA LEU A 84 25.80 -194.33 -33.84
C LEU A 84 24.68 -193.64 -33.02
N GLU A 85 23.72 -192.85 -33.54
CA GLU A 85 23.26 -192.53 -34.91
C GLU A 85 22.79 -191.05 -35.03
N PHE A 86 22.51 -190.58 -36.26
CA PHE A 86 22.75 -189.19 -36.70
C PHE A 86 21.62 -188.14 -36.48
N GLU A 87 20.59 -188.39 -35.65
CA GLU A 87 19.34 -187.58 -35.66
C GLU A 87 18.99 -186.76 -34.40
N ARG A 88 19.75 -186.81 -33.28
CA ARG A 88 19.27 -186.25 -31.99
C ARG A 88 19.86 -184.91 -31.53
N GLN A 89 21.05 -184.50 -31.98
CA GLN A 89 21.77 -183.36 -31.37
C GLN A 89 21.27 -181.95 -31.76
N GLN A 90 20.53 -181.80 -32.85
CA GLN A 90 20.10 -180.46 -33.33
C GLN A 90 19.05 -179.79 -32.43
N ARG A 91 18.51 -180.48 -31.42
CA ARG A 91 17.37 -180.03 -30.61
C ARG A 91 17.75 -179.35 -29.28
N GLU A 92 18.96 -179.58 -28.74
CA GLU A 92 19.41 -178.98 -27.46
C GLU A 92 20.12 -177.62 -27.62
N GLU A 93 20.77 -177.33 -28.75
CA GLU A 93 21.38 -176.00 -28.96
C GLU A 93 20.34 -174.87 -29.03
N LEU A 94 19.15 -175.18 -29.55
CA LEU A 94 18.07 -174.22 -29.75
C LEU A 94 17.53 -173.71 -28.41
N GLU A 95 17.40 -174.59 -27.41
CA GLU A 95 16.93 -174.27 -26.05
C GLU A 95 17.94 -173.41 -25.25
N LYS A 96 19.26 -173.62 -25.47
CA LYS A 96 20.33 -172.75 -24.93
C LYS A 96 20.39 -171.37 -25.59
N LEU A 97 19.92 -171.23 -26.82
CA LEU A 97 19.81 -169.95 -27.51
C LEU A 97 18.59 -169.16 -27.00
N GLU A 98 17.48 -169.85 -26.75
CA GLU A 98 16.21 -169.26 -26.32
C GLU A 98 16.25 -168.72 -24.89
N SER A 99 16.89 -169.46 -23.97
CA SER A 99 17.14 -169.01 -22.59
C SER A 99 18.00 -167.74 -22.50
N LYS A 100 18.98 -167.56 -23.41
CA LYS A 100 19.79 -166.32 -23.48
C LYS A 100 19.01 -165.11 -24.02
N ARG A 101 18.07 -165.31 -24.96
CA ARG A 101 17.19 -164.22 -25.44
C ARG A 101 16.36 -163.63 -24.30
N LYS A 102 15.77 -164.49 -23.47
CA LYS A 102 14.84 -164.09 -22.41
C LYS A 102 15.48 -163.17 -21.34
N LEU A 103 16.76 -163.40 -21.02
CA LEU A 103 17.52 -162.58 -20.06
C LEU A 103 17.87 -161.20 -20.62
N ILE A 104 18.10 -161.08 -21.93
CA ILE A 104 18.37 -159.80 -22.60
C ILE A 104 17.11 -158.93 -22.58
N GLU A 105 15.96 -159.52 -22.92
CA GLU A 105 14.66 -158.83 -22.95
C GLU A 105 14.23 -158.29 -21.57
N GLU A 106 14.51 -159.02 -20.49
CA GLU A 106 14.21 -158.59 -19.12
C GLU A 106 15.13 -157.43 -18.64
N MET A 107 16.40 -157.46 -19.04
CA MET A 107 17.36 -156.36 -18.80
C MET A 107 16.97 -155.08 -19.56
N GLU A 108 16.59 -155.20 -20.84
CA GLU A 108 16.14 -154.08 -21.67
C GLU A 108 14.87 -153.44 -21.09
N GLN A 109 13.91 -154.24 -20.63
CA GLN A 109 12.67 -153.73 -20.05
C GLN A 109 12.93 -152.96 -18.73
N LYS A 110 13.86 -153.43 -17.90
CA LYS A 110 14.26 -152.74 -16.65
C LYS A 110 15.05 -151.45 -16.91
N GLN A 111 15.87 -151.42 -17.96
CA GLN A 111 16.56 -150.19 -18.38
C GLN A 111 15.56 -149.15 -18.91
N LYS A 112 14.52 -149.60 -19.64
CA LYS A 112 13.46 -148.76 -20.20
C LYS A 112 12.58 -148.11 -19.13
N THR A 113 12.24 -148.82 -18.05
CA THR A 113 11.45 -148.26 -16.93
C THR A 113 12.22 -147.21 -16.15
N ASN A 114 13.49 -147.45 -15.81
CA ASN A 114 14.31 -146.48 -15.07
C ASN A 114 14.53 -145.19 -15.87
N LYS A 115 14.67 -145.28 -17.20
CA LYS A 115 14.75 -144.10 -18.07
C LYS A 115 13.49 -143.22 -17.99
N ALA A 116 12.31 -143.84 -17.99
CA ALA A 116 11.02 -143.15 -17.97
C ALA A 116 10.67 -142.48 -16.62
N GLU A 117 11.26 -142.92 -15.50
CA GLU A 117 11.12 -142.19 -14.23
C GLU A 117 12.03 -140.97 -14.15
N LEU A 118 13.27 -141.07 -14.64
CA LEU A 118 14.21 -139.96 -14.64
C LEU A 118 13.71 -138.79 -15.52
N GLU A 119 13.18 -139.10 -16.71
CA GLU A 119 12.58 -138.10 -17.61
C GLU A 119 11.39 -137.35 -16.96
N ARG A 120 10.55 -138.03 -16.18
CA ARG A 120 9.42 -137.38 -15.47
C ARG A 120 9.87 -136.44 -14.36
N MET A 121 10.85 -136.85 -13.54
CA MET A 121 11.39 -135.99 -12.49
C MET A 121 12.08 -134.74 -13.08
N GLN A 122 12.69 -134.87 -14.25
CA GLN A 122 13.35 -133.78 -14.96
C GLN A 122 12.35 -132.76 -15.54
N GLN A 123 11.19 -133.22 -16.03
CA GLN A 123 10.09 -132.34 -16.49
C GLN A 123 9.45 -131.55 -15.34
N GLU A 124 9.26 -132.15 -14.16
CA GLU A 124 8.70 -131.48 -12.98
C GLU A 124 9.58 -130.27 -12.54
N VAL A 125 10.89 -130.47 -12.46
CA VAL A 125 11.86 -129.42 -12.07
C VAL A 125 11.93 -128.31 -13.13
N GLU A 126 11.82 -128.64 -14.42
CA GLU A 126 11.72 -127.63 -15.48
C GLU A 126 10.41 -126.83 -15.43
N SER A 127 9.30 -127.44 -15.03
CA SER A 127 8.01 -126.77 -14.85
C SER A 127 8.09 -125.70 -13.75
N GLN A 128 8.55 -126.08 -12.55
CA GLN A 128 8.67 -125.17 -11.40
C GLN A 128 9.68 -124.04 -11.65
N ARG A 129 10.74 -124.29 -12.44
CA ARG A 129 11.68 -123.24 -12.87
C ARG A 129 11.01 -122.19 -13.77
N LYS A 130 10.17 -122.61 -14.72
CA LYS A 130 9.44 -121.69 -15.62
C LYS A 130 8.41 -120.87 -14.85
N GLU A 131 7.68 -121.47 -13.91
CA GLU A 131 6.69 -120.76 -13.09
C GLU A 131 7.33 -119.70 -12.18
N THR A 132 8.43 -120.05 -11.50
CA THR A 132 9.16 -119.09 -10.65
C THR A 132 9.81 -117.96 -11.46
N GLU A 133 10.27 -118.22 -12.69
CA GLU A 133 10.77 -117.18 -13.61
C GLU A 133 9.67 -116.19 -14.02
N ILE A 134 8.46 -116.67 -14.33
CA ILE A 134 7.29 -115.83 -14.65
C ILE A 134 6.92 -114.90 -13.47
N VAL A 135 6.87 -115.44 -12.25
CA VAL A 135 6.56 -114.63 -11.05
C VAL A 135 7.63 -113.56 -10.81
N GLN A 136 8.92 -113.88 -10.97
CA GLN A 136 10.01 -112.90 -10.83
C GLN A 136 9.98 -111.79 -11.90
N LEU A 137 9.48 -112.08 -13.10
CA LEU A 137 9.30 -111.07 -14.16
C LEU A 137 8.14 -110.13 -13.84
N GLU A 138 7.01 -110.64 -13.35
CA GLU A 138 5.87 -109.78 -12.99
C GLU A 138 6.18 -108.90 -11.76
N ILE A 139 6.91 -109.41 -10.76
CA ILE A 139 7.41 -108.59 -9.63
C ILE A 139 8.30 -107.45 -10.13
N ARG A 140 9.29 -107.74 -10.99
CA ARG A 140 10.15 -106.70 -11.60
C ARG A 140 9.34 -105.64 -12.35
N LYS A 141 8.33 -106.07 -13.10
CA LYS A 141 7.42 -105.18 -13.85
C LYS A 141 6.56 -104.30 -12.92
N GLN A 142 6.09 -104.83 -11.78
CA GLN A 142 5.41 -104.04 -10.76
C GLN A 142 6.35 -103.03 -10.06
N GLU A 143 7.57 -103.44 -9.71
CA GLU A 143 8.58 -102.54 -9.14
C GLU A 143 8.95 -101.39 -10.10
N GLU A 144 9.13 -101.67 -11.39
CA GLU A 144 9.36 -100.61 -12.38
C GLU A 144 8.18 -99.64 -12.48
N ASN A 145 6.95 -100.15 -12.48
CA ASN A 145 5.76 -99.31 -12.52
C ASN A 145 5.61 -98.45 -11.25
N LEU A 146 5.94 -99.00 -10.08
CA LEU A 146 6.00 -98.26 -8.82
C LEU A 146 7.10 -97.20 -8.83
N LYS A 147 8.30 -97.49 -9.34
CA LYS A 147 9.40 -96.51 -9.51
C LYS A 147 8.98 -95.37 -10.45
N LYS A 148 8.37 -95.68 -11.60
CA LYS A 148 7.83 -94.68 -12.55
C LYS A 148 6.75 -93.80 -11.89
N ARG A 149 5.85 -94.40 -11.11
CA ARG A 149 4.79 -93.66 -10.38
C ARG A 149 5.36 -92.80 -9.25
N SER A 150 6.34 -93.31 -8.49
CA SER A 150 7.05 -92.57 -7.44
C SER A 150 7.76 -91.36 -8.01
N PHE A 151 8.53 -91.53 -9.09
CA PHE A 151 9.22 -90.44 -9.79
C PHE A 151 8.25 -89.37 -10.32
N HIS A 152 7.08 -89.76 -10.83
CA HIS A 152 6.06 -88.81 -11.26
C HIS A 152 5.45 -88.03 -10.08
N ILE A 153 5.20 -88.69 -8.94
CA ILE A 153 4.71 -88.03 -7.71
C ILE A 153 5.78 -87.09 -7.15
N GLU A 154 7.04 -87.51 -7.10
CA GLU A 154 8.17 -86.72 -6.60
C GLU A 154 8.41 -85.47 -7.45
N ASN A 155 8.41 -85.60 -8.78
CA ASN A 155 8.47 -84.44 -9.68
C ASN A 155 7.26 -83.52 -9.48
N ARG A 156 6.03 -84.05 -9.39
CA ARG A 156 4.83 -83.23 -9.18
C ARG A 156 4.84 -82.52 -7.82
N MET A 157 5.38 -83.13 -6.78
CA MET A 157 5.59 -82.47 -5.47
C MET A 157 6.64 -81.35 -5.56
N LYS A 158 7.72 -81.58 -6.33
CA LYS A 158 8.75 -80.57 -6.58
C LYS A 158 8.20 -79.38 -7.38
N ASP A 159 7.38 -79.64 -8.40
CA ASP A 159 6.70 -78.62 -9.20
C ASP A 159 5.76 -77.79 -8.32
N LEU A 160 4.94 -78.43 -7.47
CA LEU A 160 4.04 -77.75 -6.52
C LEU A 160 4.77 -76.92 -5.46
N LEU A 161 5.95 -77.36 -5.00
CA LEU A 161 6.79 -76.57 -4.08
C LEU A 161 7.36 -75.32 -4.78
N ALA A 162 7.86 -75.46 -6.01
CA ALA A 162 8.33 -74.33 -6.80
C ALA A 162 7.19 -73.36 -7.20
N GLU A 163 5.98 -73.87 -7.39
CA GLU A 163 4.77 -73.05 -7.61
C GLU A 163 4.38 -72.28 -6.34
N LYS A 164 4.39 -72.94 -5.16
CA LYS A 164 4.16 -72.27 -3.87
C LYS A 164 5.19 -71.17 -3.59
N GLU A 165 6.47 -71.44 -3.82
CA GLU A 165 7.56 -70.47 -3.62
C GLU A 165 7.36 -69.24 -4.52
N LYS A 166 7.01 -69.44 -5.80
CA LYS A 166 6.66 -68.35 -6.72
C LYS A 166 5.47 -67.53 -6.24
N PHE A 167 4.40 -68.16 -5.76
CA PHE A 167 3.24 -67.44 -5.20
C PHE A 167 3.60 -66.64 -3.93
N GLU A 168 4.47 -67.16 -3.06
CA GLU A 168 4.92 -66.43 -1.86
C GLU A 168 5.84 -65.25 -2.22
N GLU A 169 6.73 -65.40 -3.20
CA GLU A 169 7.52 -64.29 -3.76
C GLU A 169 6.64 -63.23 -4.45
N GLU A 170 5.66 -63.67 -5.27
CA GLU A 170 4.76 -62.79 -6.00
C GLU A 170 3.92 -61.95 -5.05
N ARG A 171 3.31 -62.58 -4.02
CA ARG A 171 2.57 -61.85 -2.98
C ARG A 171 3.45 -60.89 -2.17
N LEU A 172 4.73 -61.19 -1.95
CA LEU A 172 5.66 -60.27 -1.30
C LEU A 172 6.03 -59.09 -2.22
N ARG A 173 6.21 -59.33 -3.52
CA ARG A 173 6.42 -58.28 -4.53
C ARG A 173 5.20 -57.37 -4.63
N GLU A 174 3.98 -57.91 -4.69
CA GLU A 174 2.73 -57.14 -4.65
C GLU A 174 2.63 -56.29 -3.38
N GLN A 175 2.92 -56.86 -2.20
CA GLN A 175 2.91 -56.13 -0.92
C GLN A 175 3.88 -54.94 -0.93
N GLN A 176 5.11 -55.14 -1.42
CA GLN A 176 6.13 -54.09 -1.55
C GLN A 176 5.77 -53.05 -2.60
N GLU A 177 5.12 -53.46 -3.70
CA GLU A 177 4.65 -52.53 -4.73
C GLU A 177 3.49 -51.66 -4.22
N ILE A 178 2.54 -52.23 -3.49
CA ILE A 178 1.46 -51.47 -2.82
C ILE A 178 2.03 -50.48 -1.81
N GLU A 179 3.01 -50.88 -1.00
CA GLU A 179 3.65 -50.00 -0.02
C GLU A 179 4.45 -48.86 -0.70
N LEU A 180 5.16 -49.17 -1.79
CA LEU A 180 5.85 -48.19 -2.62
C LEU A 180 4.87 -47.22 -3.30
N GLN A 181 3.74 -47.71 -3.83
CA GLN A 181 2.68 -46.88 -4.42
C GLN A 181 2.04 -45.98 -3.37
N LYS A 182 1.73 -46.51 -2.18
CA LYS A 182 1.19 -45.73 -1.07
C LYS A 182 2.16 -44.63 -0.62
N LYS A 183 3.45 -44.96 -0.49
CA LYS A 183 4.48 -43.98 -0.13
C LYS A 183 4.64 -42.89 -1.20
N LYS A 184 4.61 -43.25 -2.49
CA LYS A 184 4.59 -42.28 -3.60
C LYS A 184 3.37 -41.36 -3.53
N GLN A 185 2.18 -41.89 -3.25
CA GLN A 185 0.96 -41.09 -3.08
C GLN A 185 1.06 -40.15 -1.86
N GLU A 186 1.59 -40.61 -0.73
CA GLU A 186 1.83 -39.77 0.46
C GLU A 186 2.85 -38.65 0.18
N GLU A 187 3.94 -38.94 -0.55
CA GLU A 187 4.93 -37.94 -0.97
C GLU A 187 4.36 -36.94 -2.00
N GLU A 188 3.52 -37.39 -2.93
CA GLU A 188 2.84 -36.55 -3.93
C GLU A 188 1.79 -35.62 -3.28
N ILE A 189 0.98 -36.14 -2.35
CA ILE A 189 0.04 -35.35 -1.55
C ILE A 189 0.79 -34.32 -0.69
N PHE A 190 1.89 -34.72 -0.02
CA PHE A 190 2.70 -33.81 0.78
C PHE A 190 3.34 -32.69 -0.07
N GLY A 191 3.83 -33.03 -1.27
CA GLY A 191 4.30 -32.06 -2.26
C GLY A 191 3.21 -31.04 -2.63
N SER A 192 2.02 -31.53 -2.99
CA SER A 192 0.88 -30.69 -3.36
C SER A 192 0.39 -29.79 -2.21
N VAL A 193 0.29 -30.30 -0.98
CA VAL A 193 -0.06 -29.51 0.22
C VAL A 193 0.98 -28.40 0.46
N LYS A 194 2.27 -28.72 0.31
CA LYS A 194 3.35 -27.73 0.48
C LYS A 194 3.30 -26.64 -0.60
N GLU A 195 3.03 -26.99 -1.85
CA GLU A 195 2.87 -26.02 -2.95
C GLU A 195 1.68 -25.08 -2.74
N GLU A 196 0.51 -25.59 -2.36
CA GLU A 196 -0.66 -24.73 -2.11
C GLU A 196 -0.50 -23.88 -0.84
N LEU A 197 0.19 -24.38 0.20
CA LEU A 197 0.57 -23.57 1.37
C LEU A 197 1.51 -22.43 0.98
N GLN A 198 2.50 -22.69 0.12
CA GLN A 198 3.42 -21.67 -0.38
C GLN A 198 2.67 -20.60 -1.20
N ARG A 199 1.77 -21.02 -2.11
CA ARG A 199 0.93 -20.08 -2.89
C ARG A 199 0.03 -19.23 -1.99
N LEU A 200 -0.54 -19.80 -0.93
CA LEU A 200 -1.35 -19.06 0.04
C LEU A 200 -0.50 -18.05 0.85
N GLN A 201 0.75 -18.38 1.18
CA GLN A 201 1.70 -17.44 1.76
C GLN A 201 2.07 -16.31 0.78
N GLU A 202 2.34 -16.62 -0.49
CA GLU A 202 2.65 -15.64 -1.54
C GLU A 202 1.46 -14.70 -1.79
N LEU A 203 0.23 -15.22 -1.83
CA LEU A 203 -0.99 -14.41 -1.92
C LEU A 203 -1.16 -13.46 -0.73
N ASN A 204 -0.95 -13.91 0.51
CA ASN A 204 -1.03 -13.01 1.67
C ASN A 204 0.09 -11.97 1.67
N GLN A 205 1.32 -12.32 1.26
CA GLN A 205 2.41 -11.35 1.11
C GLN A 205 2.06 -10.27 0.07
N ASN A 206 1.46 -10.65 -1.05
CA ASN A 206 0.99 -9.72 -2.08
C ASN A 206 -0.17 -8.83 -1.57
N GLU A 207 -1.17 -9.39 -0.89
CA GLU A 207 -2.25 -8.61 -0.26
C GLU A 207 -1.69 -7.61 0.77
N LYS A 208 -0.78 -8.07 1.64
CA LYS A 208 -0.11 -7.23 2.65
C LYS A 208 0.70 -6.11 2.01
N ALA A 209 1.41 -6.37 0.92
CA ALA A 209 2.16 -5.34 0.19
C ALA A 209 1.23 -4.27 -0.44
N GLU A 210 0.14 -4.68 -1.10
CA GLU A 210 -0.86 -3.77 -1.67
C GLU A 210 -1.60 -2.96 -0.59
N LYS A 211 -1.99 -3.59 0.53
CA LYS A 211 -2.58 -2.87 1.67
C LYS A 211 -1.60 -1.88 2.30
N MET A 212 -0.32 -2.23 2.43
CA MET A 212 0.73 -1.32 2.90
C MET A 212 0.92 -0.13 1.94
N GLN A 213 0.83 -0.30 0.61
CA GLN A 213 0.83 0.83 -0.32
C GLN A 213 -0.35 1.77 -0.06
N ILE A 214 -1.56 1.23 0.08
CA ILE A 214 -2.77 2.02 0.37
C ILE A 214 -2.62 2.79 1.69
N PHE A 215 -2.04 2.17 2.73
CA PHE A 215 -1.76 2.82 4.00
C PHE A 215 -0.79 4.01 3.85
N HIS A 216 0.33 3.84 3.12
CA HIS A 216 1.27 4.93 2.85
C HIS A 216 0.67 6.05 1.99
N GLU A 217 -0.18 5.71 1.02
CA GLU A 217 -0.92 6.71 0.22
C GLU A 217 -1.91 7.50 1.11
N LEU A 218 -2.59 6.86 2.05
CA LEU A 218 -3.47 7.53 3.02
C LEU A 218 -2.68 8.44 3.99
N GLU A 219 -1.54 8.00 4.53
CA GLU A 219 -0.74 8.82 5.45
C GLU A 219 -0.16 10.04 4.71
N LYS A 220 0.20 9.89 3.43
CA LYS A 220 0.58 11.01 2.57
C LYS A 220 -0.56 12.00 2.37
N LEU A 221 -1.78 11.52 2.07
CA LEU A 221 -2.97 12.39 1.93
C LEU A 221 -3.32 13.11 3.23
N LYS A 222 -3.16 12.45 4.38
CA LYS A 222 -3.35 13.06 5.70
C LYS A 222 -2.36 14.21 5.93
N LYS A 223 -1.07 13.98 5.69
CA LYS A 223 -0.05 15.03 5.78
C LYS A 223 -0.32 16.18 4.80
N GLU A 224 -0.76 15.86 3.59
CA GLU A 224 -1.13 16.87 2.59
C GLU A 224 -2.35 17.69 3.03
N LYS A 225 -3.35 17.10 3.72
CA LYS A 225 -4.45 17.83 4.38
C LYS A 225 -3.93 18.84 5.39
N GLU A 226 -3.05 18.40 6.30
CA GLU A 226 -2.46 19.21 7.36
C GLU A 226 -1.63 20.38 6.76
N ASP A 227 -0.77 20.10 5.79
CA ASP A 227 0.05 21.09 5.08
C ASP A 227 -0.80 22.09 4.27
N GLN A 228 -1.96 21.68 3.73
CA GLN A 228 -2.88 22.57 3.00
C GLN A 228 -3.70 23.44 3.97
N TYR A 229 -4.20 22.87 5.07
CA TYR A 229 -4.89 23.61 6.12
C TYR A 229 -4.00 24.71 6.72
N LEU A 230 -2.75 24.39 7.08
CA LEU A 230 -1.80 25.36 7.65
C LEU A 230 -1.52 26.54 6.68
N LYS A 231 -1.42 26.27 5.38
CA LYS A 231 -1.23 27.33 4.36
C LYS A 231 -2.44 28.25 4.24
N LEU A 232 -3.65 27.70 4.31
CA LEU A 232 -4.89 28.47 4.28
C LEU A 232 -5.10 29.29 5.57
N ASP A 233 -4.78 28.71 6.73
CA ASP A 233 -4.86 29.39 8.03
C ASP A 233 -3.88 30.57 8.11
N VAL A 234 -2.62 30.40 7.68
CA VAL A 234 -1.64 31.50 7.60
C VAL A 234 -2.13 32.62 6.67
N GLU A 235 -2.67 32.30 5.50
CA GLU A 235 -3.16 33.31 4.56
C GLU A 235 -4.43 34.01 5.07
N LYS A 236 -5.33 33.27 5.73
CA LYS A 236 -6.50 33.84 6.43
C LYS A 236 -6.06 34.81 7.53
N LYS A 237 -5.11 34.40 8.38
CA LYS A 237 -4.54 35.25 9.44
C LYS A 237 -3.84 36.49 8.86
N ARG A 238 -3.20 36.37 7.69
CA ARG A 238 -2.60 37.51 6.96
C ARG A 238 -3.67 38.53 6.55
N LEU A 239 -4.80 38.07 5.99
CA LEU A 239 -5.92 38.96 5.63
C LEU A 239 -6.56 39.61 6.86
N GLU A 240 -6.88 38.83 7.90
CA GLU A 240 -7.45 39.39 9.13
C GLU A 240 -6.50 40.36 9.86
N ALA A 241 -5.17 40.20 9.70
CA ALA A 241 -4.21 41.15 10.23
C ALA A 241 -4.25 42.50 9.48
N GLN A 242 -4.32 42.46 8.14
CA GLN A 242 -4.46 43.67 7.31
C GLN A 242 -5.79 44.40 7.57
N GLU A 243 -6.88 43.65 7.70
CA GLU A 243 -8.21 44.19 8.05
C GLU A 243 -8.17 44.91 9.41
N ARG A 244 -7.54 44.32 10.43
CA ARG A 244 -7.36 44.94 11.75
C ARG A 244 -6.45 46.17 11.70
N GLU A 245 -5.35 46.13 10.96
CA GLU A 245 -4.39 47.23 10.84
C GLU A 245 -5.03 48.46 10.18
N GLN A 246 -5.82 48.24 9.12
CA GLN A 246 -6.55 49.32 8.47
C GLN A 246 -7.72 49.85 9.32
N ALA A 247 -8.47 48.98 9.99
CA ALA A 247 -9.52 49.40 10.92
C ALA A 247 -8.95 50.27 12.04
N LEU A 248 -7.77 49.91 12.58
CA LEU A 248 -7.04 50.70 13.58
C LEU A 248 -6.61 52.05 13.02
N LEU A 249 -6.05 52.10 11.80
CA LEU A 249 -5.66 53.37 11.16
C LEU A 249 -6.86 54.31 10.98
N VAL A 250 -8.00 53.80 10.49
CA VAL A 250 -9.22 54.60 10.33
C VAL A 250 -9.76 55.08 11.68
N ALA A 251 -9.77 54.23 12.71
CA ALA A 251 -10.22 54.60 14.06
C ALA A 251 -9.33 55.70 14.68
N ASN A 252 -8.01 55.57 14.55
CA ASN A 252 -7.05 56.57 15.06
C ASN A 252 -7.20 57.92 14.33
N LEU A 253 -7.41 57.92 13.01
CA LEU A 253 -7.66 59.16 12.25
C LEU A 253 -8.99 59.80 12.62
N GLU A 254 -10.04 59.00 12.81
CA GLU A 254 -11.35 59.49 13.27
C GLU A 254 -11.26 60.09 14.68
N GLU A 255 -10.44 59.50 15.56
CA GLU A 255 -10.17 60.00 16.90
C GLU A 255 -9.44 61.34 16.89
N GLN A 256 -8.33 61.44 16.14
CA GLN A 256 -7.61 62.71 15.97
C GLN A 256 -8.51 63.80 15.39
N LEU A 257 -9.39 63.45 14.45
CA LEU A 257 -10.34 64.36 13.82
C LEU A 257 -11.36 64.89 14.85
N ARG A 258 -11.91 64.01 15.70
CA ARG A 258 -12.78 64.41 16.82
C ARG A 258 -12.06 65.34 17.80
N ASP A 259 -10.84 65.02 18.19
CA ASP A 259 -10.07 65.82 19.16
C ASP A 259 -9.73 67.22 18.62
N LYS A 260 -9.34 67.30 17.33
CA LYS A 260 -9.13 68.58 16.63
C LYS A 260 -10.43 69.37 16.49
N GLN A 261 -11.57 68.72 16.22
CA GLN A 261 -12.88 69.37 16.19
C GLN A 261 -13.28 69.96 17.56
N ILE A 262 -13.09 69.22 18.65
CA ILE A 262 -13.35 69.70 20.03
C ILE A 262 -12.57 70.98 20.32
N MET A 263 -11.25 70.94 20.12
CA MET A 263 -10.35 72.07 20.33
C MET A 263 -10.79 73.30 19.53
N ILE A 264 -11.12 73.13 18.25
CA ILE A 264 -11.55 74.24 17.37
C ILE A 264 -12.95 74.76 17.74
N GLN A 265 -13.85 73.92 18.24
CA GLN A 265 -15.16 74.38 18.73
C GLN A 265 -15.04 75.23 20.00
N LEU A 266 -14.15 74.84 20.92
CA LEU A 266 -13.87 75.63 22.13
C LEU A 266 -13.25 76.99 21.77
N LEU A 267 -12.25 77.03 20.89
CA LEU A 267 -11.63 78.27 20.39
C LEU A 267 -12.58 79.16 19.55
N LYS A 268 -13.66 78.61 18.97
CA LYS A 268 -14.61 79.37 18.16
C LYS A 268 -15.67 80.13 18.97
N ARG A 269 -15.79 79.89 20.28
CA ARG A 269 -16.94 80.30 21.10
C ARG A 269 -16.88 81.76 21.56
N GLY A 270 -16.74 82.68 20.60
CA GLY A 270 -16.68 84.14 20.80
C GLY A 270 -15.25 84.70 20.82
N ASP A 271 -14.23 83.89 21.13
CA ASP A 271 -12.84 84.34 21.21
C ASP A 271 -12.33 85.00 19.93
N LEU A 272 -12.61 84.40 18.76
CA LEU A 272 -12.11 84.90 17.48
C LEU A 272 -12.66 86.28 17.12
N GLN A 273 -13.94 86.52 17.40
CA GLN A 273 -14.57 87.81 17.16
C GLN A 273 -14.00 88.86 18.13
N ARG A 274 -13.83 88.51 19.41
CA ARG A 274 -13.16 89.37 20.39
C ARG A 274 -11.73 89.71 19.95
N ILE A 275 -10.91 88.73 19.60
CA ILE A 275 -9.49 88.93 19.24
C ILE A 275 -9.36 89.79 17.97
N GLU A 276 -10.20 89.58 16.96
CA GLU A 276 -10.22 90.40 15.74
C GLU A 276 -10.72 91.84 16.03
N GLU A 277 -11.72 92.02 16.89
CA GLU A 277 -12.17 93.34 17.36
C GLU A 277 -11.09 94.04 18.20
N GLU A 278 -10.43 93.34 19.13
CA GLU A 278 -9.34 93.87 19.96
C GLU A 278 -8.14 94.29 19.10
N LYS A 279 -7.73 93.47 18.13
CA LYS A 279 -6.67 93.82 17.18
C LYS A 279 -7.01 95.14 16.47
N LYS A 280 -8.23 95.25 15.94
CA LYS A 280 -8.68 96.47 15.25
C LYS A 280 -8.69 97.71 16.17
N ASN A 281 -9.16 97.57 17.42
CA ASN A 281 -9.14 98.68 18.37
C ASN A 281 -7.69 99.12 18.69
N LEU A 282 -6.75 98.18 18.77
CA LEU A 282 -5.33 98.46 18.96
C LEU A 282 -4.70 99.12 17.72
N GLU A 283 -5.11 98.74 16.50
CA GLU A 283 -4.72 99.40 15.25
C GLU A 283 -5.16 100.89 15.25
N ASP A 284 -6.43 101.18 15.59
CA ASP A 284 -6.95 102.55 15.73
C ASP A 284 -6.19 103.39 16.79
N ILE A 285 -5.81 102.76 17.91
CA ILE A 285 -5.00 103.39 18.98
C ILE A 285 -3.56 103.64 18.48
N ARG A 286 -2.94 102.69 17.79
CA ARG A 286 -1.60 102.81 17.23
C ARG A 286 -1.51 103.94 16.20
N GLU A 287 -2.46 104.03 15.27
CA GLU A 287 -2.53 105.16 14.32
C GLU A 287 -2.67 106.50 15.04
N SER A 288 -3.34 106.54 16.19
CA SER A 288 -3.46 107.73 17.01
C SER A 288 -2.16 108.09 17.74
N LEU A 289 -1.43 107.11 18.28
CA LEU A 289 -0.12 107.29 18.91
C LEU A 289 0.95 107.73 17.88
N LEU A 290 0.93 107.15 16.67
CA LEU A 290 1.85 107.54 15.59
C LEU A 290 1.61 108.99 15.14
N ARG A 291 0.36 109.42 14.98
CA ARG A 291 0.04 110.83 14.66
C ARG A 291 0.58 111.81 15.71
N VAL A 292 0.42 111.50 17.01
CA VAL A 292 0.99 112.31 18.10
C VAL A 292 2.52 112.30 18.08
N LYS A 293 3.14 111.18 17.69
CA LYS A 293 4.60 111.06 17.55
C LYS A 293 5.15 111.86 16.37
N GLU A 294 4.43 111.89 15.25
CA GLU A 294 4.74 112.71 14.07
C GLU A 294 4.62 114.20 14.40
N ALA A 295 3.50 114.64 14.99
CA ALA A 295 3.27 116.04 15.38
C ALA A 295 4.36 116.59 16.33
N ARG A 296 4.77 115.78 17.32
CA ARG A 296 5.88 116.11 18.25
C ARG A 296 7.25 116.27 17.58
N SER A 297 7.41 115.81 16.34
CA SER A 297 8.64 116.02 15.57
C SER A 297 8.65 117.30 14.74
N GLU A 298 7.49 117.97 14.62
CA GLU A 298 7.32 119.14 13.75
C GLU A 298 7.15 120.48 14.51
N ALA A 299 6.58 120.50 15.73
CA ALA A 299 6.47 121.71 16.58
C ALA A 299 6.30 121.42 18.10
N GLU A 300 6.12 122.48 18.91
CA GLU A 300 6.05 122.45 20.40
C GLU A 300 4.92 121.59 20.99
N GLU A 301 5.03 121.30 22.30
CA GLU A 301 4.43 120.17 23.00
C GLU A 301 2.89 120.17 23.16
N ASP A 302 2.18 119.49 22.25
CA ASP A 302 0.80 119.02 22.52
C ASP A 302 0.82 117.84 23.51
N CYS A 303 0.80 118.16 24.81
CA CYS A 303 0.61 117.16 25.88
C CYS A 303 -0.85 116.69 25.98
N GLU A 304 -1.83 117.56 25.70
CA GLU A 304 -3.26 117.23 25.83
C GLU A 304 -3.71 116.13 24.83
N GLU A 305 -3.18 116.13 23.59
CA GLU A 305 -3.46 115.07 22.63
C GLU A 305 -2.83 113.73 23.03
N LEU A 306 -1.60 113.74 23.59
CA LEU A 306 -0.97 112.53 24.11
C LEU A 306 -1.79 111.94 25.26
N GLU A 307 -2.11 112.76 26.26
CA GLU A 307 -2.90 112.33 27.42
C GLU A 307 -4.24 111.73 26.99
N LYS A 308 -4.92 112.35 26.02
CA LYS A 308 -6.16 111.83 25.43
C LYS A 308 -6.00 110.47 24.75
N VAL A 309 -4.96 110.26 23.93
CA VAL A 309 -4.72 108.95 23.29
C VAL A 309 -4.33 107.89 24.31
N GLN A 310 -3.54 108.23 25.33
CA GLN A 310 -3.21 107.29 26.41
C GLN A 310 -4.42 106.97 27.29
N CYS A 311 -5.34 107.93 27.52
CA CYS A 311 -6.62 107.65 28.18
C CYS A 311 -7.48 106.68 27.37
N ASN A 312 -7.54 106.84 26.04
CA ASN A 312 -8.23 105.87 25.17
C ASN A 312 -7.64 104.45 25.30
N PHE A 313 -6.31 104.32 25.41
CA PHE A 313 -5.65 103.03 25.66
C PHE A 313 -6.00 102.44 27.04
N MET A 314 -6.01 103.26 28.10
CA MET A 314 -6.40 102.82 29.44
C MET A 314 -7.90 102.44 29.52
N ASP A 315 -8.75 103.12 28.76
CA ASP A 315 -10.18 102.79 28.64
C ASP A 315 -10.39 101.50 27.83
N PHE A 316 -9.62 101.28 26.75
CA PHE A 316 -9.55 100.00 26.06
C PHE A 316 -9.14 98.87 27.02
N LYS A 317 -8.07 99.06 27.81
CA LYS A 317 -7.63 98.08 28.81
C LYS A 317 -8.67 97.81 29.89
N ARG A 318 -9.40 98.82 30.34
CA ARG A 318 -10.51 98.63 31.30
C ARG A 318 -11.67 97.83 30.69
N LYS A 319 -11.98 98.06 29.41
CA LYS A 319 -12.99 97.29 28.66
C LYS A 319 -12.54 95.83 28.46
N GLN A 320 -11.29 95.62 28.03
CA GLN A 320 -10.67 94.30 27.86
C GLN A 320 -10.69 93.51 29.17
N LEU A 321 -10.26 94.09 30.29
CA LEU A 321 -10.30 93.44 31.60
C LEU A 321 -11.72 93.04 32.02
N GLY A 322 -12.72 93.86 31.70
CA GLY A 322 -14.14 93.53 31.90
C GLY A 322 -14.56 92.32 31.07
N GLN A 323 -14.30 92.34 29.75
CA GLN A 323 -14.62 91.25 28.82
C GLN A 323 -13.95 89.93 29.21
N LEU A 324 -12.67 89.96 29.60
CA LEU A 324 -11.94 88.78 30.08
C LEU A 324 -12.48 88.27 31.43
N THR A 325 -12.97 89.15 32.32
CA THR A 325 -13.59 88.75 33.60
C THR A 325 -14.95 88.09 33.41
N ASP A 326 -15.75 88.57 32.46
CA ASP A 326 -17.01 87.91 32.11
C ASP A 326 -16.76 86.55 31.45
N LEU A 327 -15.79 86.46 30.54
CA LEU A 327 -15.44 85.19 29.88
C LEU A 327 -14.81 84.17 30.84
N GLU A 328 -13.97 84.58 31.79
CA GLU A 328 -13.49 83.68 32.86
C GLU A 328 -14.67 83.04 33.60
N ARG A 329 -15.69 83.84 33.92
CA ARG A 329 -16.91 83.37 34.61
C ARG A 329 -17.65 82.33 33.77
N ASP A 330 -17.78 82.57 32.47
CA ASP A 330 -18.46 81.67 31.54
C ASP A 330 -17.68 80.35 31.34
N LEU A 331 -16.35 80.41 31.22
CA LEU A 331 -15.48 79.22 31.12
C LEU A 331 -15.48 78.39 32.41
N VAL A 332 -15.48 79.03 33.58
CA VAL A 332 -15.59 78.34 34.87
C VAL A 332 -16.98 77.71 35.04
N GLN A 333 -18.04 78.35 34.56
CA GLN A 333 -19.37 77.74 34.51
C GLN A 333 -19.40 76.52 33.57
N GLU A 334 -18.82 76.63 32.38
CA GLU A 334 -18.72 75.52 31.42
C GLU A 334 -17.91 74.35 32.01
N ARG A 335 -16.78 74.63 32.69
CA ARG A 335 -15.97 73.61 33.39
C ARG A 335 -16.82 72.86 34.42
N ASN A 336 -17.50 73.56 35.31
CA ASN A 336 -18.38 72.97 36.33
C ASN A 336 -19.53 72.18 35.68
N HIS A 337 -20.03 72.63 34.52
CA HIS A 337 -21.08 71.94 33.77
C HIS A 337 -20.57 70.63 33.16
N LEU A 338 -19.38 70.63 32.55
CA LEU A 338 -18.72 69.44 32.02
C LEU A 338 -18.36 68.44 33.13
N GLU A 339 -17.82 68.90 34.26
CA GLU A 339 -17.56 68.06 35.45
C GLU A 339 -18.83 67.35 35.92
N LYS A 340 -19.95 68.08 36.05
CA LYS A 340 -21.25 67.49 36.41
C LYS A 340 -21.74 66.50 35.36
N GLN A 341 -21.66 66.87 34.07
CA GLN A 341 -22.06 65.99 32.97
C GLN A 341 -21.19 64.73 32.82
N MET A 342 -19.94 64.75 33.29
CA MET A 342 -19.07 63.57 33.35
C MET A 342 -19.49 62.62 34.46
N ILE A 343 -19.77 63.14 35.66
CA ILE A 343 -20.28 62.35 36.78
C ILE A 343 -21.58 61.65 36.37
N GLU A 344 -22.51 62.38 35.74
CA GLU A 344 -23.77 61.81 35.23
C GLU A 344 -23.55 60.70 34.19
N GLU A 345 -22.58 60.82 33.28
CA GLU A 345 -22.28 59.74 32.30
C GLU A 345 -21.54 58.55 32.93
N GLN A 346 -20.71 58.79 33.94
CA GLN A 346 -20.02 57.73 34.69
C GLN A 346 -21.03 56.90 35.50
N GLU A 347 -21.97 57.55 36.20
CA GLU A 347 -23.07 56.87 36.90
C GLU A 347 -23.95 56.05 35.93
N ASN A 348 -24.28 56.61 34.76
CA ASN A 348 -25.01 55.89 33.72
C ASN A 348 -24.22 54.71 33.14
N LEU A 349 -22.90 54.86 32.97
CA LEU A 349 -22.00 53.80 32.49
C LEU A 349 -21.91 52.64 33.48
N ASP A 350 -21.75 52.94 34.77
CA ASP A 350 -21.68 51.94 35.82
C ASP A 350 -23.01 51.19 35.97
N TYR A 351 -24.15 51.90 35.87
CA TYR A 351 -25.47 51.28 35.79
C TYR A 351 -25.62 50.33 34.59
N LEU A 352 -25.20 50.75 33.38
CA LEU A 352 -25.25 49.89 32.19
C LEU A 352 -24.35 48.65 32.33
N LYS A 353 -23.15 48.81 32.91
CA LYS A 353 -22.22 47.70 33.21
C LYS A 353 -22.78 46.75 34.26
N GLN A 354 -23.47 47.25 35.28
CA GLN A 354 -24.18 46.45 36.26
C GLN A 354 -25.30 45.62 35.61
N VAL A 355 -26.21 46.26 34.86
CA VAL A 355 -27.32 45.56 34.17
C VAL A 355 -26.81 44.45 33.26
N HIS A 356 -25.77 44.72 32.47
CA HIS A 356 -25.16 43.71 31.58
C HIS A 356 -24.55 42.54 32.38
N THR A 357 -23.90 42.83 33.51
CA THR A 357 -23.34 41.82 34.41
C THR A 357 -24.43 40.98 35.08
N GLU A 358 -25.56 41.58 35.45
CA GLU A 358 -26.71 40.87 36.01
C GLU A 358 -27.32 39.91 34.97
N HIS A 359 -27.57 40.38 33.74
CA HIS A 359 -28.11 39.53 32.66
C HIS A 359 -27.17 38.35 32.31
N LEU A 360 -25.85 38.58 32.25
CA LEU A 360 -24.84 37.51 32.08
C LEU A 360 -24.87 36.46 33.21
N ASN A 361 -25.24 36.84 34.42
CA ASN A 361 -25.29 35.93 35.57
C ASN A 361 -26.60 35.13 35.66
N PHE A 362 -27.72 35.71 35.20
CA PHE A 362 -29.02 35.04 35.19
C PHE A 362 -29.20 34.07 34.01
N ASP A 363 -28.66 34.37 32.82
CA ASP A 363 -28.92 33.58 31.61
C ASP A 363 -27.86 32.51 31.30
N LYS A 364 -27.79 31.49 32.17
CA LYS A 364 -26.91 30.32 31.96
C LYS A 364 -27.45 29.30 30.95
N ASN A 365 -28.66 29.47 30.43
CA ASN A 365 -29.35 28.42 29.68
C ASN A 365 -29.55 28.73 28.18
N THR A 366 -29.67 29.99 27.75
CA THR A 366 -29.46 30.39 26.34
C THR A 366 -29.35 31.91 26.26
N PRO A 367 -28.13 32.51 26.27
CA PRO A 367 -27.99 33.95 26.20
C PRO A 367 -28.55 34.47 24.87
N ASP A 368 -29.58 35.33 24.92
CA ASP A 368 -30.06 36.03 23.74
C ASP A 368 -28.96 36.97 23.23
N THR A 369 -28.26 36.49 22.21
CA THR A 369 -27.08 37.14 21.66
C THR A 369 -27.42 38.50 21.03
N ALA A 370 -28.68 38.73 20.65
CA ALA A 370 -29.12 40.03 20.15
C ALA A 370 -29.17 41.08 21.28
N LEU A 371 -29.74 40.73 22.44
CA LEU A 371 -29.82 41.62 23.61
C LEU A 371 -28.44 41.95 24.17
N ALA A 372 -27.56 40.94 24.32
CA ALA A 372 -26.19 41.15 24.79
C ALA A 372 -25.37 42.08 23.87
N VAL A 373 -25.58 42.01 22.54
CA VAL A 373 -24.96 42.93 21.57
C VAL A 373 -25.54 44.34 21.68
N GLU A 374 -26.86 44.48 21.88
CA GLU A 374 -27.50 45.79 22.06
C GLU A 374 -27.00 46.49 23.35
N GLU A 375 -26.86 45.76 24.44
CA GLU A 375 -26.28 46.25 25.71
C GLU A 375 -24.82 46.67 25.56
N CYS A 376 -23.98 45.84 24.94
CA CYS A 376 -22.60 46.21 24.64
C CYS A 376 -22.51 47.49 23.80
N ASN A 377 -23.42 47.68 22.85
CA ASN A 377 -23.47 48.91 22.04
C ASN A 377 -23.88 50.12 22.88
N LYS A 378 -24.82 49.98 23.83
CA LYS A 378 -25.21 51.04 24.77
C LYS A 378 -24.05 51.42 25.70
N ILE A 379 -23.32 50.45 26.23
CA ILE A 379 -22.12 50.66 27.05
C ILE A 379 -21.06 51.45 26.26
N ARG A 380 -20.67 50.96 25.08
CA ARG A 380 -19.66 51.64 24.23
C ARG A 380 -20.06 53.07 23.87
N LEU A 381 -21.34 53.32 23.58
CA LEU A 381 -21.84 54.67 23.29
C LEU A 381 -21.77 55.58 24.52
N CYS A 382 -21.96 55.04 25.73
CA CYS A 382 -21.81 55.76 26.99
C CYS A 382 -20.33 56.08 27.29
N GLU A 383 -19.43 55.10 27.13
CA GLU A 383 -17.97 55.28 27.25
C GLU A 383 -17.44 56.34 26.28
N TYR A 384 -17.93 56.33 25.03
CA TYR A 384 -17.61 57.35 24.05
C TYR A 384 -18.06 58.76 24.48
N ARG A 385 -19.28 58.93 24.99
CA ARG A 385 -19.77 60.24 25.48
C ARG A 385 -18.96 60.73 26.69
N LEU A 386 -18.60 59.84 27.60
CA LEU A 386 -17.77 60.15 28.76
C LEU A 386 -16.37 60.62 28.32
N HIS A 387 -15.66 59.85 27.50
CA HIS A 387 -14.34 60.21 26.98
C HIS A 387 -14.36 61.52 26.17
N HIS A 388 -15.43 61.80 25.44
CA HIS A 388 -15.61 63.08 24.74
C HIS A 388 -15.65 64.28 25.69
N LYS A 389 -16.41 64.17 26.79
CA LYS A 389 -16.51 65.19 27.84
C LYS A 389 -15.20 65.33 28.64
N GLU A 390 -14.52 64.23 28.93
CA GLU A 390 -13.18 64.23 29.55
C GLU A 390 -12.18 65.05 28.73
N ARG A 391 -12.13 64.85 27.40
CA ARG A 391 -11.21 65.58 26.52
C ARG A 391 -11.56 67.07 26.42
N GLN A 392 -12.85 67.41 26.37
CA GLN A 392 -13.32 68.80 26.45
C GLN A 392 -12.84 69.47 27.75
N LEU A 393 -13.05 68.81 28.89
CA LEU A 393 -12.67 69.32 30.20
C LEU A 393 -11.15 69.47 30.34
N LEU A 394 -10.38 68.46 29.92
CA LEU A 394 -8.92 68.50 29.92
C LEU A 394 -8.36 69.60 29.01
N TYR A 395 -8.95 69.83 27.84
CA TYR A 395 -8.51 70.91 26.95
C TYR A 395 -8.79 72.30 27.57
N LEU A 396 -9.99 72.48 28.13
CA LEU A 396 -10.43 73.71 28.80
C LEU A 396 -9.53 74.07 29.99
N ILE A 397 -9.22 73.10 30.85
CA ILE A 397 -8.40 73.30 32.05
C ILE A 397 -6.92 73.54 31.71
N ASN A 398 -6.36 72.80 30.74
CA ASN A 398 -4.92 72.82 30.49
C ASN A 398 -4.45 73.88 29.47
N ASN A 399 -5.36 74.43 28.64
CA ASN A 399 -4.98 75.34 27.55
C ASN A 399 -5.75 76.66 27.60
N HIS A 400 -7.10 76.59 27.54
CA HIS A 400 -7.94 77.77 27.32
C HIS A 400 -8.02 78.67 28.57
N LEU A 401 -8.36 78.09 29.73
CA LEU A 401 -8.47 78.84 30.98
C LEU A 401 -7.12 79.46 31.44
N PRO A 402 -5.97 78.77 31.38
CA PRO A 402 -4.68 79.37 31.71
C PRO A 402 -4.31 80.54 30.79
N ALA A 403 -4.46 80.39 29.47
CA ALA A 403 -4.13 81.45 28.51
C ALA A 403 -4.98 82.71 28.73
N LEU A 404 -6.27 82.54 29.04
CA LEU A 404 -7.15 83.67 29.38
C LEU A 404 -6.77 84.33 30.72
N LEU A 405 -6.39 83.55 31.74
CA LEU A 405 -5.95 84.10 33.03
C LEU A 405 -4.64 84.88 32.89
N GLU A 406 -3.70 84.41 32.07
CA GLU A 406 -2.48 85.16 31.74
C GLU A 406 -2.79 86.46 31.00
N GLU A 407 -3.68 86.45 30.00
CA GLU A 407 -4.09 87.66 29.29
C GLU A 407 -4.77 88.67 30.22
N LYS A 408 -5.67 88.19 31.08
CA LYS A 408 -6.35 88.99 32.10
C LYS A 408 -5.36 89.61 33.08
N GLN A 409 -4.35 88.86 33.52
CA GLN A 409 -3.27 89.38 34.35
C GLN A 409 -2.48 90.46 33.62
N ARG A 410 -2.07 90.23 32.35
CA ARG A 410 -1.38 91.24 31.53
C ARG A 410 -2.19 92.54 31.40
N ALA A 411 -3.50 92.44 31.18
CA ALA A 411 -4.39 93.61 31.12
C ALA A 411 -4.49 94.36 32.46
N SER A 412 -4.55 93.65 33.59
CA SER A 412 -4.52 94.25 34.93
C SER A 412 -3.19 94.95 35.21
N GLU A 413 -2.06 94.32 34.90
CA GLU A 413 -0.73 94.90 35.15
C GLU A 413 -0.50 96.21 34.37
N VAL A 414 -1.04 96.34 33.15
CA VAL A 414 -0.97 97.61 32.40
C VAL A 414 -1.82 98.69 33.09
N LEU A 415 -3.01 98.35 33.59
CA LEU A 415 -3.86 99.28 34.35
C LEU A 415 -3.20 99.73 35.66
N ASP A 416 -2.54 98.82 36.38
CA ASP A 416 -1.85 99.09 37.64
C ASP A 416 -0.57 99.95 37.45
N ARG A 417 0.10 99.84 36.29
CA ARG A 417 1.29 100.66 35.94
C ARG A 417 0.93 102.11 35.60
N GLY A 418 -0.26 102.36 35.07
CA GLY A 418 -0.72 103.71 34.71
C GLY A 418 -0.13 104.26 33.40
N LEU A 419 -0.25 105.58 33.21
CA LEU A 419 0.24 106.29 32.02
C LEU A 419 1.77 106.23 31.94
N GLN A 420 2.30 105.84 30.78
CA GLN A 420 3.75 105.69 30.53
C GLN A 420 4.26 106.77 29.57
N SER A 421 5.52 106.68 29.11
CA SER A 421 6.00 107.50 27.98
C SER A 421 5.32 107.07 26.68
N LEU A 422 5.23 107.99 25.70
CA LEU A 422 4.67 107.72 24.36
C LEU A 422 5.33 106.50 23.70
N ASP A 423 6.66 106.39 23.72
CA ASP A 423 7.37 105.26 23.13
C ASP A 423 7.09 103.93 23.85
N ASN A 424 6.90 103.95 25.17
CA ASN A 424 6.53 102.74 25.91
C ASN A 424 5.09 102.31 25.59
N THR A 425 4.13 103.26 25.57
CA THR A 425 2.74 102.94 25.21
C THR A 425 2.64 102.42 23.78
N LEU A 426 3.38 103.01 22.84
CA LEU A 426 3.45 102.53 21.46
C LEU A 426 4.02 101.10 21.39
N TYR A 427 5.10 100.82 22.11
CA TYR A 427 5.68 99.47 22.20
C TYR A 427 4.71 98.44 22.81
N GLU A 428 4.00 98.79 23.89
CA GLU A 428 3.00 97.90 24.50
C GLU A 428 1.83 97.60 23.53
N VAL A 429 1.35 98.60 22.79
CA VAL A 429 0.30 98.43 21.78
C VAL A 429 0.79 97.58 20.59
N GLU A 430 1.98 97.88 20.04
CA GLU A 430 2.54 97.11 18.92
C GLU A 430 2.78 95.64 19.29
N LYS A 431 3.32 95.39 20.48
CA LYS A 431 3.53 94.04 21.01
C LYS A 431 2.22 93.29 21.20
N GLU A 432 1.18 93.93 21.73
CA GLU A 432 -0.12 93.28 21.90
C GLU A 432 -0.81 93.00 20.56
N MET A 433 -0.70 93.90 19.58
CA MET A 433 -1.20 93.60 18.22
C MET A 433 -0.50 92.38 17.61
N GLU A 434 0.82 92.24 17.80
CA GLU A 434 1.58 91.08 17.34
C GLU A 434 1.13 89.79 18.04
N GLU A 435 0.93 89.82 19.38
CA GLU A 435 0.35 88.70 20.13
C GLU A 435 -1.05 88.30 19.60
N LYS A 436 -1.91 89.28 19.27
CA LYS A 436 -3.26 89.03 18.73
C LYS A 436 -3.24 88.50 17.29
N GLU A 437 -2.33 89.01 16.46
CA GLU A 437 -2.09 88.51 15.10
C GLU A 437 -1.59 87.06 15.13
N GLU A 438 -0.67 86.73 16.05
CA GLU A 438 -0.19 85.36 16.23
C GLU A 438 -1.32 84.41 16.66
N GLN A 439 -2.15 84.80 17.63
CA GLN A 439 -3.33 84.01 18.03
C GLN A 439 -4.27 83.71 16.84
N LEU A 440 -4.55 84.72 16.00
CA LEU A 440 -5.38 84.54 14.80
C LEU A 440 -4.68 83.65 13.75
N ALA A 441 -3.36 83.75 13.60
CA ALA A 441 -2.58 82.88 12.72
C ALA A 441 -2.57 81.42 13.19
N GLN A 442 -2.34 81.17 14.49
CA GLN A 442 -2.41 79.84 15.13
C GLN A 442 -3.78 79.20 14.95
N TYR A 443 -4.87 79.97 15.09
CA TYR A 443 -6.22 79.49 14.81
C TYR A 443 -6.42 79.16 13.32
N ARG A 444 -5.99 80.02 12.39
CA ARG A 444 -6.09 79.76 10.93
C ARG A 444 -5.30 78.51 10.53
N ALA A 445 -4.11 78.31 11.10
CA ALA A 445 -3.32 77.09 10.93
C ALA A 445 -4.07 75.86 11.46
N SER A 446 -4.58 75.90 12.69
CA SER A 446 -5.35 74.81 13.30
C SER A 446 -6.60 74.44 12.48
N ALA A 447 -7.31 75.44 11.95
CA ALA A 447 -8.46 75.22 11.06
C ALA A 447 -8.06 74.55 9.73
N SER A 448 -6.91 74.92 9.15
CA SER A 448 -6.38 74.28 7.96
C SER A 448 -5.90 72.85 8.23
N GLU A 449 -5.27 72.58 9.37
CA GLU A 449 -4.92 71.22 9.81
C GLU A 449 -6.15 70.33 9.95
N LEU A 450 -7.24 70.83 10.55
CA LEU A 450 -8.49 70.07 10.66
C LEU A 450 -9.05 69.71 9.27
N GLN A 451 -8.99 70.64 8.31
CA GLN A 451 -9.42 70.35 6.94
C GLN A 451 -8.54 69.27 6.29
N GLN A 452 -7.21 69.38 6.39
CA GLN A 452 -6.28 68.37 5.86
C GLN A 452 -6.49 66.99 6.52
N LEU A 453 -6.77 66.97 7.82
CA LEU A 453 -7.07 65.74 8.56
C LEU A 453 -8.42 65.14 8.15
N GLN A 454 -9.43 65.97 7.86
CA GLN A 454 -10.71 65.51 7.31
C GLN A 454 -10.51 64.91 5.91
N GLU A 455 -9.79 65.59 5.01
CA GLU A 455 -9.47 65.08 3.67
C GLU A 455 -8.69 63.75 3.74
N THR A 456 -7.74 63.65 4.67
CA THR A 456 -6.95 62.43 4.93
C THR A 456 -7.81 61.30 5.49
N PHE A 457 -8.70 61.58 6.43
CA PHE A 457 -9.65 60.61 6.98
C PHE A 457 -10.63 60.12 5.90
N GLU A 458 -11.23 61.03 5.13
CA GLU A 458 -12.15 60.67 4.05
C GLU A 458 -11.46 59.83 2.97
N PHE A 459 -10.22 60.18 2.59
CA PHE A 459 -9.41 59.38 1.68
C PHE A 459 -9.13 57.98 2.25
N THR A 460 -8.59 57.88 3.46
CA THR A 460 -8.23 56.59 4.09
C THR A 460 -9.46 55.71 4.35
N ALA A 461 -10.58 56.29 4.79
CA ALA A 461 -11.84 55.57 4.97
C ALA A 461 -12.43 55.10 3.63
N ASN A 462 -12.27 55.87 2.54
CA ASN A 462 -12.68 55.43 1.21
C ASN A 462 -11.78 54.32 0.66
N VAL A 463 -10.46 54.40 0.86
CA VAL A 463 -9.53 53.29 0.56
C VAL A 463 -9.96 52.05 1.32
N ALA A 464 -10.24 52.18 2.63
CA ALA A 464 -10.64 51.05 3.47
C ALA A 464 -11.92 50.35 3.00
N ARG A 465 -12.96 51.12 2.61
CA ARG A 465 -14.18 50.55 2.02
C ARG A 465 -13.96 49.86 0.67
N GLN A 466 -12.87 50.13 -0.04
CA GLN A 466 -12.53 49.40 -1.28
C GLN A 466 -11.67 48.17 -0.96
N GLU A 467 -10.72 48.27 -0.04
CA GLU A 467 -9.91 47.12 0.41
C GLU A 467 -10.77 46.07 1.13
N GLU A 468 -11.77 46.46 1.93
CA GLU A 468 -12.78 45.55 2.50
C GLU A 468 -13.48 44.71 1.41
N LYS A 469 -13.83 45.32 0.28
CA LYS A 469 -14.43 44.59 -0.86
C LYS A 469 -13.44 43.65 -1.53
N VAL A 470 -12.16 44.03 -1.60
CA VAL A 470 -11.09 43.17 -2.12
C VAL A 470 -10.89 41.98 -1.18
N TRP A 471 -10.72 42.20 0.13
CA TRP A 471 -10.56 41.13 1.11
C TRP A 471 -11.78 40.22 1.20
N LYS A 472 -13.00 40.76 1.07
CA LYS A 472 -14.20 39.93 0.95
C LYS A 472 -14.12 38.98 -0.26
N LYS A 473 -13.62 39.46 -1.41
CA LYS A 473 -13.39 38.63 -2.60
C LYS A 473 -12.22 37.67 -2.43
N GLU A 474 -11.12 38.08 -1.80
CA GLU A 474 -9.99 37.18 -1.50
C GLU A 474 -10.40 36.07 -0.51
N LYS A 475 -11.25 36.38 0.47
CA LYS A 475 -11.85 35.41 1.39
C LYS A 475 -12.80 34.44 0.69
N GLU A 476 -13.70 34.92 -0.18
CA GLU A 476 -14.52 34.05 -1.04
C GLU A 476 -13.65 33.12 -1.91
N ILE A 477 -12.52 33.62 -2.43
CA ILE A 477 -11.55 32.82 -3.20
C ILE A 477 -10.85 31.77 -2.32
N LEU A 478 -10.46 32.12 -1.09
CA LEU A 478 -9.85 31.19 -0.14
C LEU A 478 -10.83 30.10 0.31
N GLU A 479 -12.08 30.45 0.63
CA GLU A 479 -13.14 29.50 0.97
C GLU A 479 -13.45 28.56 -0.21
N SER A 480 -13.51 29.10 -1.43
CA SER A 480 -13.64 28.31 -2.66
C SER A 480 -12.45 27.36 -2.89
N ARG A 481 -11.22 27.82 -2.67
CA ARG A 481 -10.00 27.01 -2.76
C ARG A 481 -9.95 25.91 -1.69
N GLN A 482 -10.31 26.23 -0.44
CA GLN A 482 -10.43 25.27 0.65
C GLN A 482 -11.44 24.18 0.31
N LYS A 483 -12.60 24.57 -0.23
CA LYS A 483 -13.63 23.64 -0.69
C LYS A 483 -13.10 22.72 -1.81
N GLN A 484 -12.46 23.27 -2.83
CA GLN A 484 -11.87 22.48 -3.93
C GLN A 484 -10.79 21.50 -3.41
N GLN A 485 -9.96 21.93 -2.47
CA GLN A 485 -8.94 21.08 -1.84
C GLN A 485 -9.56 19.94 -1.01
N ARG A 486 -10.60 20.25 -0.23
CA ARG A 486 -11.37 19.27 0.56
C ARG A 486 -12.06 18.24 -0.34
N GLU A 487 -12.72 18.69 -1.42
CA GLU A 487 -13.36 17.80 -2.41
C GLU A 487 -12.34 16.92 -3.15
N ALA A 488 -11.17 17.47 -3.52
CA ALA A 488 -10.11 16.69 -4.15
C ALA A 488 -9.52 15.63 -3.22
N LEU A 489 -9.32 15.97 -1.94
CA LEU A 489 -8.88 15.03 -0.89
C LEU A 489 -9.91 13.92 -0.68
N GLU A 490 -11.20 14.27 -0.53
CA GLU A 490 -12.29 13.32 -0.37
C GLU A 490 -12.40 12.36 -1.57
N GLN A 491 -12.26 12.86 -2.80
CA GLN A 491 -12.20 12.03 -4.01
C GLN A 491 -10.99 11.09 -4.03
N ALA A 492 -9.83 11.54 -3.54
CA ALA A 492 -8.61 10.71 -3.45
C ALA A 492 -8.76 9.60 -2.39
N VAL A 493 -9.28 9.91 -1.20
CA VAL A 493 -9.59 8.93 -0.15
C VAL A 493 -10.63 7.93 -0.65
N ALA A 494 -11.73 8.37 -1.25
CA ALA A 494 -12.76 7.50 -1.81
C ALA A 494 -12.23 6.61 -2.97
N LYS A 495 -11.19 7.05 -3.70
CA LYS A 495 -10.50 6.21 -4.70
C LYS A 495 -9.67 5.11 -4.03
N LEU A 496 -8.96 5.43 -2.94
CA LEU A 496 -8.20 4.45 -2.14
C LEU A 496 -9.11 3.48 -1.41
N GLU A 497 -10.27 3.92 -0.92
CA GLU A 497 -11.32 3.06 -0.36
C GLU A 497 -11.83 2.07 -1.40
N ARG A 498 -12.16 2.52 -2.61
CA ARG A 498 -12.57 1.61 -3.69
C ARG A 498 -11.48 0.59 -4.04
N ARG A 499 -10.19 0.98 -4.05
CA ARG A 499 -9.05 0.06 -4.25
C ARG A 499 -8.97 -0.95 -3.10
N HIS A 500 -9.07 -0.48 -1.85
CA HIS A 500 -9.02 -1.31 -0.64
C HIS A 500 -10.17 -2.33 -0.59
N SER A 501 -11.42 -1.91 -0.81
CA SER A 501 -12.58 -2.81 -0.83
C SER A 501 -12.57 -3.77 -2.02
N ALA A 502 -11.95 -3.41 -3.15
CA ALA A 502 -11.77 -4.31 -4.29
C ALA A 502 -10.69 -5.36 -4.02
N LEU A 503 -9.55 -4.93 -3.45
CA LEU A 503 -8.46 -5.81 -2.99
C LEU A 503 -8.97 -6.81 -1.95
N GLN A 504 -9.69 -6.32 -0.93
CA GLN A 504 -10.28 -7.15 0.11
C GLN A 504 -11.21 -8.21 -0.49
N ARG A 505 -12.13 -7.84 -1.40
CA ARG A 505 -13.02 -8.79 -2.08
C ARG A 505 -12.28 -9.82 -2.93
N HIS A 506 -11.30 -9.40 -3.73
CA HIS A 506 -10.49 -10.31 -4.55
C HIS A 506 -9.75 -11.31 -3.67
N SER A 507 -9.00 -10.79 -2.69
CA SER A 507 -8.17 -11.61 -1.82
C SER A 507 -9.00 -12.53 -0.92
N THR A 508 -10.18 -12.10 -0.43
CA THR A 508 -11.07 -13.01 0.30
C THR A 508 -11.50 -14.21 -0.55
N LEU A 509 -11.88 -14.01 -1.81
CA LEU A 509 -12.32 -15.12 -2.68
C LEU A 509 -11.15 -16.06 -3.04
N GLU A 510 -10.01 -15.48 -3.40
CA GLU A 510 -8.82 -16.21 -3.84
C GLU A 510 -8.16 -16.99 -2.68
N ILE A 511 -8.09 -16.41 -1.48
CA ILE A 511 -7.62 -17.10 -0.28
C ILE A 511 -8.60 -18.21 0.13
N GLU A 512 -9.92 -17.97 0.06
CA GLU A 512 -10.91 -19.00 0.43
C GLU A 512 -10.88 -20.20 -0.52
N GLU A 513 -10.69 -19.96 -1.83
CA GLU A 513 -10.49 -21.02 -2.83
C GLU A 513 -9.24 -21.86 -2.51
N GLN A 514 -8.12 -21.21 -2.16
CA GLN A 514 -6.88 -21.91 -1.81
C GLN A 514 -6.99 -22.66 -0.48
N LYS A 515 -7.68 -22.10 0.53
CA LYS A 515 -8.02 -22.83 1.77
C LYS A 515 -8.87 -24.07 1.50
N GLN A 516 -9.85 -24.00 0.58
CA GLN A 516 -10.68 -25.16 0.23
C GLN A 516 -9.86 -26.26 -0.47
N LYS A 517 -8.94 -25.90 -1.37
CA LYS A 517 -7.99 -26.86 -1.98
C LYS A 517 -7.09 -27.51 -0.93
N LEU A 518 -6.50 -26.70 -0.04
CA LEU A 518 -5.71 -27.17 1.10
C LEU A 518 -6.52 -28.12 1.99
N ALA A 519 -7.75 -27.76 2.39
CA ALA A 519 -8.61 -28.62 3.21
C ALA A 519 -8.95 -29.96 2.52
N THR A 520 -9.17 -29.93 1.20
CA THR A 520 -9.46 -31.14 0.42
C THR A 520 -8.26 -32.11 0.41
N LEU A 521 -7.04 -31.58 0.24
CA LEU A 521 -5.80 -32.37 0.29
C LEU A 521 -5.45 -32.82 1.73
N ASN A 522 -5.68 -31.96 2.72
CA ASN A 522 -5.33 -32.18 4.13
C ASN A 522 -6.19 -33.27 4.82
N ASN A 523 -7.35 -33.62 4.27
CA ASN A 523 -8.15 -34.76 4.73
C ASN A 523 -7.43 -36.12 4.59
N SER A 524 -6.37 -36.20 3.77
CA SER A 524 -5.51 -37.39 3.64
C SER A 524 -4.20 -37.30 4.41
N CYS A 525 -3.88 -36.17 5.06
CA CYS A 525 -2.59 -35.94 5.71
C CYS A 525 -2.67 -36.00 7.25
N ARG A 526 -1.60 -36.49 7.88
CA ARG A 526 -1.55 -36.74 9.34
C ARG A 526 -1.13 -35.52 10.18
N GLU A 527 -0.69 -34.43 9.56
CA GLU A 527 -0.09 -33.24 10.20
C GLU A 527 -1.05 -32.02 10.30
N GLN A 528 -2.34 -32.27 10.57
CA GLN A 528 -3.39 -31.25 10.50
C GLN A 528 -3.15 -30.01 11.40
N THR A 529 -2.63 -30.19 12.62
CA THR A 529 -2.51 -29.12 13.63
C THR A 529 -1.47 -28.05 13.31
N GLY A 530 -0.38 -28.40 12.63
CA GLY A 530 0.65 -27.42 12.27
C GLY A 530 0.19 -26.47 11.16
N LEU A 531 -0.48 -27.02 10.16
CA LEU A 531 -1.01 -26.26 9.02
C LEU A 531 -2.13 -25.30 9.45
N GLN A 532 -3.05 -25.77 10.29
CA GLN A 532 -4.15 -24.97 10.84
C GLN A 532 -3.64 -23.65 11.49
N ALA A 533 -2.65 -23.76 12.38
CA ALA A 533 -2.06 -22.61 13.07
C ALA A 533 -1.38 -21.62 12.11
N THR A 534 -0.79 -22.08 11.00
CA THR A 534 -0.21 -21.18 10.01
C THR A 534 -1.27 -20.39 9.23
N VAL A 535 -2.45 -20.96 8.98
CA VAL A 535 -3.54 -20.25 8.30
C VAL A 535 -4.15 -19.19 9.22
N GLU A 536 -4.41 -19.53 10.49
CA GLU A 536 -4.95 -18.61 11.50
C GLU A 536 -4.03 -17.40 11.74
N ALA A 537 -2.71 -17.61 11.81
CA ALA A 537 -1.74 -16.53 11.95
C ALA A 537 -1.75 -15.56 10.76
N LEU A 538 -1.95 -16.07 9.53
CA LEU A 538 -2.03 -15.25 8.32
C LEU A 538 -3.32 -14.41 8.25
N GLU A 539 -4.43 -14.90 8.81
CA GLU A 539 -5.69 -14.14 8.95
C GLU A 539 -5.57 -13.01 9.97
N GLN A 540 -4.97 -13.27 11.14
CA GLN A 540 -4.84 -12.29 12.21
C GLN A 540 -3.96 -11.09 11.78
N ASP A 541 -2.89 -11.36 11.02
CA ASP A 541 -2.02 -10.34 10.42
C ASP A 541 -2.78 -9.46 9.40
N ARG A 542 -3.75 -10.05 8.68
CA ARG A 542 -4.59 -9.37 7.68
C ARG A 542 -5.60 -8.43 8.33
N GLU A 543 -6.28 -8.88 9.38
CA GLU A 543 -7.29 -8.09 10.12
C GLU A 543 -6.67 -6.87 10.80
N ASN A 544 -5.49 -7.03 11.41
CA ASN A 544 -4.76 -5.94 12.06
C ASN A 544 -4.44 -4.81 11.08
N LEU A 545 -4.05 -5.13 9.84
CA LEU A 545 -3.75 -4.14 8.82
C LEU A 545 -5.00 -3.42 8.30
N ASP A 546 -6.13 -4.12 8.16
CA ASP A 546 -7.42 -3.52 7.78
C ASP A 546 -7.92 -2.54 8.85
N LEU A 547 -7.78 -2.87 10.14
CA LEU A 547 -8.08 -1.98 11.26
C LEU A 547 -7.24 -0.69 11.22
N GLN A 548 -5.93 -0.80 10.95
CA GLN A 548 -5.06 0.37 10.83
C GLN A 548 -5.44 1.28 9.66
N ILE A 549 -5.77 0.70 8.50
CA ILE A 549 -6.28 1.45 7.33
C ILE A 549 -7.60 2.15 7.67
N GLN A 550 -8.51 1.48 8.39
CA GLN A 550 -9.81 2.05 8.78
C GLN A 550 -9.65 3.21 9.79
N GLN A 551 -8.80 3.06 10.80
CA GLN A 551 -8.48 4.13 11.74
C GLN A 551 -7.85 5.35 11.06
N LEU A 552 -6.98 5.13 10.06
CA LEU A 552 -6.34 6.23 9.34
C LEU A 552 -7.33 7.00 8.45
N LYS A 553 -8.24 6.29 7.75
CA LYS A 553 -9.36 6.92 7.04
C LYS A 553 -10.22 7.76 7.99
N GLN A 554 -10.62 7.19 9.12
CA GLN A 554 -11.44 7.88 10.12
C GLN A 554 -10.77 9.19 10.59
N LYS A 555 -9.47 9.18 10.91
CA LYS A 555 -8.71 10.38 11.27
C LYS A 555 -8.68 11.45 10.18
N ILE A 556 -8.65 11.08 8.90
CA ILE A 556 -8.69 12.03 7.77
C ILE A 556 -10.06 12.73 7.69
N TYR A 557 -11.16 12.00 7.93
CA TYR A 557 -12.52 12.54 7.97
C TYR A 557 -12.85 13.34 9.25
N GLU A 558 -12.39 12.90 10.43
CA GLU A 558 -12.76 13.49 11.72
C GLU A 558 -12.14 14.87 11.99
N GLY A 559 -11.02 15.21 11.32
CA GLY A 559 -10.33 16.50 11.44
C GLY A 559 -11.10 17.73 10.94
N ASP A 560 -12.42 17.66 10.79
CA ASP A 560 -13.32 18.79 10.52
C ASP A 560 -14.25 19.13 11.72
N ARG A 561 -14.26 18.32 12.79
CA ARG A 561 -15.20 18.50 13.92
C ARG A 561 -14.67 19.29 15.12
N VAL A 562 -13.38 19.60 15.17
CA VAL A 562 -12.75 20.28 16.32
C VAL A 562 -12.19 21.64 15.91
N GLU A 563 -13.08 22.58 15.57
CA GLU A 563 -12.81 24.04 15.63
C GLU A 563 -14.11 24.84 15.42
N LYS A 564 -14.96 24.89 16.44
CA LYS A 564 -16.04 25.89 16.51
C LYS A 564 -16.27 26.33 17.96
N GLY A 565 -15.76 27.53 18.27
CA GLY A 565 -15.86 28.17 19.59
C GLY A 565 -14.65 27.87 20.49
N TYR A 566 -13.77 28.85 20.68
CA TYR A 566 -13.67 29.65 21.91
C TYR A 566 -12.48 30.63 21.82
N PRO A 567 -12.71 31.96 21.80
CA PRO A 567 -11.69 32.94 22.15
C PRO A 567 -11.70 33.17 23.67
N GLY A 568 -10.52 33.28 24.30
CA GLY A 568 -10.41 33.65 25.72
C GLY A 568 -9.24 32.98 26.42
N ALA A 569 -8.10 33.66 26.45
CA ALA A 569 -6.96 33.26 27.28
C ALA A 569 -7.10 33.83 28.70
N VAL A 570 -7.05 32.96 29.72
CA VAL A 570 -6.66 33.31 31.10
C VAL A 570 -5.80 32.16 31.65
N GLU A 571 -4.84 32.52 32.48
CA GLU A 571 -3.71 31.70 32.93
C GLU A 571 -3.99 30.68 34.06
N GLU A 572 -3.00 29.79 34.25
CA GLU A 572 -2.62 29.08 35.49
C GLU A 572 -3.66 28.23 36.27
N ARG A 573 -3.38 26.92 36.40
CA ARG A 573 -2.54 26.39 37.50
C ARG A 573 -2.22 24.89 37.39
N LEU A 574 -1.06 24.51 37.92
CA LEU A 574 -0.55 23.14 38.08
C LEU A 574 -1.21 22.40 39.25
N THR A 575 -1.41 21.08 39.12
CA THR A 575 -1.08 20.08 40.18
C THR A 575 -0.85 18.70 39.56
N HIS A 576 -0.13 17.83 40.29
CA HIS A 576 0.49 16.59 39.81
C HIS A 576 -0.06 15.32 40.49
N ASN A 577 0.18 14.16 39.82
CA ASN A 577 0.17 12.77 40.35
C ASN A 577 -1.23 12.15 40.65
N SER A 578 -1.48 10.83 40.54
CA SER A 578 -0.60 9.65 40.38
C SER A 578 -1.29 8.49 39.62
N SER A 579 -0.51 7.53 39.12
CA SER A 579 -0.96 6.27 38.45
C SER A 579 -1.17 5.10 39.45
N PRO A 580 -1.27 3.80 39.03
CA PRO A 580 -2.39 3.15 38.33
C PRO A 580 -2.85 1.82 39.00
N SER A 581 -4.01 1.27 38.63
CA SER A 581 -4.33 -0.14 38.92
C SER A 581 -5.35 -0.77 37.94
N ASN A 582 -5.00 -1.95 37.39
CA ASN A 582 -5.88 -2.79 36.56
C ASN A 582 -7.05 -3.38 37.35
N ILE A 583 -8.18 -3.67 36.66
CA ILE A 583 -8.94 -4.93 36.79
C ILE A 583 -9.95 -5.10 35.63
N SER A 584 -9.99 -6.34 35.11
CA SER A 584 -11.01 -7.04 34.29
C SER A 584 -11.95 -6.34 33.31
N LYS A 585 -11.73 -6.70 32.03
CA LYS A 585 -12.69 -7.11 30.98
C LYS A 585 -14.22 -7.03 31.25
N SER A 586 -14.91 -6.66 30.17
CA SER A 586 -16.28 -6.99 29.76
C SER A 586 -17.42 -6.10 30.25
N GLN A 587 -17.80 -5.12 29.41
CA GLN A 587 -19.09 -5.20 28.72
C GLN A 587 -19.12 -4.36 27.44
N SER A 588 -19.93 -4.81 26.47
CA SER A 588 -20.14 -4.15 25.17
C SER A 588 -20.87 -2.82 25.36
N PHE A 589 -20.35 -1.74 24.76
CA PHE A 589 -21.07 -0.48 24.57
C PHE A 589 -21.40 -0.30 23.08
N MET A 590 -22.67 -0.53 22.73
CA MET A 590 -23.27 -0.08 21.47
C MET A 590 -23.73 1.38 21.62
N PRO A 591 -23.45 2.29 20.67
CA PRO A 591 -23.94 3.67 20.71
C PRO A 591 -25.46 3.75 20.47
N LEU A 592 -26.21 4.05 21.52
CA LEU A 592 -27.67 4.06 21.57
C LEU A 592 -28.31 5.31 20.92
N VAL A 593 -27.96 5.63 19.67
CA VAL A 593 -28.37 6.92 19.03
C VAL A 593 -28.98 6.79 17.63
N ASP A 594 -28.90 5.64 16.96
CA ASP A 594 -29.41 5.48 15.58
C ASP A 594 -30.85 4.93 15.50
N ASP A 595 -31.31 4.18 16.51
CA ASP A 595 -32.63 3.52 16.50
C ASP A 595 -33.79 4.50 16.37
N ARG A 596 -33.70 5.71 16.94
CA ARG A 596 -34.75 6.74 16.84
C ARG A 596 -34.91 7.29 15.42
N ILE A 597 -33.84 7.29 14.62
CA ILE A 597 -33.87 7.75 13.24
C ILE A 597 -34.43 6.63 12.35
N ASN A 598 -34.00 5.39 12.58
CA ASN A 598 -34.51 4.22 11.86
C ASN A 598 -36.02 4.01 12.10
N THR A 599 -36.53 4.10 13.34
CA THR A 599 -37.98 4.02 13.58
C THR A 599 -38.76 5.12 12.88
N PHE A 600 -38.24 6.36 12.81
CA PHE A 600 -38.94 7.45 12.14
C PHE A 600 -38.95 7.30 10.61
N ILE A 601 -37.88 6.71 10.04
CA ILE A 601 -37.81 6.34 8.62
C ILE A 601 -38.81 5.23 8.31
N GLU A 602 -38.89 4.18 9.14
CA GLU A 602 -39.87 3.09 8.96
C GLU A 602 -41.32 3.59 9.10
N GLU A 603 -41.63 4.43 10.08
CA GLU A 603 -42.98 5.02 10.25
C GLU A 603 -43.38 5.92 9.05
N GLU A 604 -42.45 6.72 8.50
CA GLU A 604 -42.68 7.52 7.29
C GLU A 604 -42.87 6.64 6.05
N VAL A 605 -42.12 5.54 5.91
CA VAL A 605 -42.24 4.58 4.81
C VAL A 605 -43.58 3.83 4.87
N GLN A 606 -43.98 3.33 6.04
CA GLN A 606 -45.31 2.72 6.26
C GLN A 606 -46.44 3.70 5.89
N ARG A 607 -46.33 4.97 6.32
CA ARG A 607 -47.34 6.01 6.02
C ARG A 607 -47.47 6.28 4.52
N ARG A 608 -46.35 6.32 3.79
CA ARG A 608 -46.34 6.52 2.32
C ARG A 608 -46.89 5.31 1.58
N LEU A 609 -46.62 4.09 2.05
CA LEU A 609 -47.19 2.88 1.46
C LEU A 609 -48.71 2.78 1.67
N GLN A 610 -49.23 3.15 2.84
CA GLN A 610 -50.68 3.22 3.08
C GLN A 610 -51.38 4.28 2.20
N ASN A 611 -50.78 5.45 2.03
CA ASN A 611 -51.34 6.49 1.14
C ASN A 611 -51.40 6.07 -0.34
N ILE A 612 -50.58 5.12 -0.79
CA ILE A 612 -50.63 4.58 -2.16
C ILE A 612 -51.76 3.55 -2.33
N GLN A 613 -52.19 2.88 -1.24
CA GLN A 613 -53.19 1.80 -1.30
C GLN A 613 -54.64 2.26 -1.14
N TYR A 614 -54.90 3.48 -0.68
CA TYR A 614 -56.27 4.02 -0.50
C TYR A 614 -56.78 4.94 -1.62
N SER A 615 -55.99 5.24 -2.66
CA SER A 615 -56.43 6.09 -3.79
C SER A 615 -56.99 5.32 -5.00
N SER A 616 -57.34 4.04 -4.83
CA SER A 616 -57.90 3.19 -5.89
C SER A 616 -59.30 2.70 -5.53
N GLY A 617 -60.27 3.61 -5.50
CA GLY A 617 -61.67 3.29 -5.22
C GLY A 617 -62.60 4.49 -5.35
N GLU A 618 -63.59 4.34 -6.23
CA GLU A 618 -64.81 5.16 -6.38
C GLU A 618 -64.71 6.58 -6.99
N SER A 619 -65.35 6.68 -8.16
CA SER A 619 -65.70 7.88 -8.90
C SER A 619 -67.00 8.53 -8.39
N ASN A 620 -67.10 9.87 -8.39
CA ASN A 620 -67.93 10.58 -9.38
C ASN A 620 -68.10 12.11 -9.17
N ILE A 621 -67.97 12.83 -10.30
CA ILE A 621 -68.78 13.98 -10.75
C ILE A 621 -68.60 15.38 -10.11
N SER A 622 -68.42 16.36 -11.01
CA SER A 622 -68.67 17.81 -10.92
C SER A 622 -67.71 18.72 -10.10
N HIS A 623 -67.28 19.89 -10.58
CA HIS A 623 -67.28 20.47 -11.94
C HIS A 623 -66.40 21.74 -12.02
N LEU A 624 -65.35 21.75 -12.87
CA LEU A 624 -64.65 22.92 -13.45
C LEU A 624 -64.02 23.98 -12.50
N GLN A 625 -63.02 24.79 -12.88
CA GLN A 625 -62.50 25.09 -14.23
C GLN A 625 -61.00 25.47 -14.20
N SER A 626 -60.24 24.90 -15.14
CA SER A 626 -59.23 25.54 -16.03
C SER A 626 -58.05 26.38 -15.48
N THR A 627 -56.87 26.39 -16.11
CA THR A 627 -56.37 25.79 -17.39
C THR A 627 -54.91 25.35 -17.18
N GLU A 628 -54.59 24.08 -17.45
CA GLU A 628 -53.83 23.59 -18.64
C GLU A 628 -52.35 24.03 -18.71
N SER A 629 -51.33 23.15 -18.72
CA SER A 629 -51.06 21.95 -19.57
C SER A 629 -50.72 22.35 -21.03
N MET A 630 -49.88 21.67 -21.83
CA MET A 630 -49.01 20.49 -21.69
C MET A 630 -48.01 20.51 -22.91
N ARG A 631 -47.14 19.56 -23.28
CA ARG A 631 -46.84 18.16 -22.91
C ARG A 631 -45.42 17.78 -23.40
N ASP A 632 -44.76 16.78 -22.78
CA ASP A 632 -44.47 15.45 -23.37
C ASP A 632 -43.25 14.71 -22.76
N ASN A 633 -43.43 13.40 -22.60
CA ASN A 633 -42.42 12.41 -22.25
C ASN A 633 -42.12 11.57 -23.49
N GLU A 634 -40.90 11.06 -23.65
CA GLU A 634 -40.75 9.66 -24.06
C GLU A 634 -39.41 9.05 -23.61
N ARG A 635 -39.45 7.74 -23.33
CA ARG A 635 -38.29 6.92 -22.92
C ARG A 635 -37.67 6.29 -24.16
N PHE A 636 -36.40 5.86 -24.11
CA PHE A 636 -36.05 4.47 -24.46
C PHE A 636 -34.68 4.05 -23.87
N HIS A 637 -34.54 2.73 -23.69
CA HIS A 637 -33.37 2.07 -23.10
C HIS A 637 -32.36 1.59 -24.16
N ASN A 638 -31.24 1.08 -23.65
CA ASN A 638 -30.21 0.21 -24.25
C ASN A 638 -28.91 0.95 -24.63
N GLY A 639 -27.74 0.36 -24.41
CA GLY A 639 -27.46 -1.00 -23.91
C GLY A 639 -26.13 -1.46 -24.48
N ALA A 640 -25.24 -1.99 -23.64
CA ALA A 640 -23.83 -2.13 -23.96
C ALA A 640 -23.50 -3.17 -25.06
N VAL A 641 -23.20 -2.69 -26.27
CA VAL A 641 -22.24 -3.28 -27.23
C VAL A 641 -21.64 -2.08 -27.99
N GLN A 642 -20.33 -1.80 -28.08
CA GLN A 642 -19.20 -2.69 -28.29
C GLN A 642 -17.94 -2.21 -27.54
N ARG A 643 -17.44 -3.00 -26.58
CA ARG A 643 -16.00 -3.03 -26.27
C ARG A 643 -15.37 -4.15 -27.09
N LYS A 644 -14.60 -3.80 -28.13
CA LYS A 644 -13.41 -4.51 -28.65
C LYS A 644 -13.10 -4.02 -30.07
N LEU A 645 -12.15 -3.09 -30.18
CA LEU A 645 -11.01 -3.22 -31.10
C LEU A 645 -9.89 -2.33 -30.57
N LYS A 646 -8.75 -2.98 -30.29
CA LYS A 646 -7.61 -2.44 -29.53
C LYS A 646 -6.47 -2.25 -30.54
N TYR A 647 -6.05 -0.99 -30.73
CA TYR A 647 -4.86 -0.57 -31.48
C TYR A 647 -4.79 -1.01 -32.95
N GLU A 648 -5.21 -0.12 -33.85
CA GLU A 648 -4.47 0.08 -35.12
C GLU A 648 -4.64 1.50 -35.64
N ARG A 649 -3.68 1.94 -36.47
CA ARG A 649 -3.54 3.27 -37.10
C ARG A 649 -3.28 4.48 -36.18
N MET A 650 -1.98 4.68 -35.94
CA MET A 650 -1.39 5.96 -36.36
C MET A 650 -1.75 6.21 -37.84
N PHE A 651 -2.22 7.41 -38.18
CA PHE A 651 -1.78 8.23 -39.32
C PHE A 651 -2.64 9.49 -39.42
N CYS A 652 -2.01 10.60 -39.79
CA CYS A 652 -2.62 11.93 -39.75
C CYS A 652 -3.80 12.06 -40.72
N ARG A 653 -4.91 12.64 -40.26
CA ARG A 653 -5.96 13.19 -41.13
C ARG A 653 -5.59 14.64 -41.43
N PRO A 654 -5.45 15.08 -42.70
CA PRO A 654 -5.25 16.49 -43.00
C PRO A 654 -6.52 17.25 -42.62
N ALA A 655 -6.44 18.10 -41.60
CA ALA A 655 -7.51 19.02 -41.26
C ALA A 655 -7.64 20.07 -42.37
N LYS A 656 -8.87 20.47 -42.69
CA LYS A 656 -9.14 21.54 -43.65
C LYS A 656 -8.51 22.83 -43.12
N THR A 657 -7.63 23.44 -43.91
CA THR A 657 -7.08 24.77 -43.63
C THR A 657 -8.20 25.81 -43.55
N ASN A 658 -8.31 26.54 -42.44
CA ASN A 658 -9.27 27.63 -42.35
C ASN A 658 -8.79 28.82 -43.20
N PRO A 659 -9.69 29.60 -43.81
CA PRO A 659 -9.29 30.81 -44.56
C PRO A 659 -8.58 31.87 -43.69
N ASP A 660 -8.74 31.81 -42.36
CA ASP A 660 -8.03 32.67 -41.41
C ASP A 660 -6.55 32.28 -41.19
N ASP A 661 -6.15 31.04 -41.46
CA ASP A 661 -4.75 30.59 -41.25
C ASP A 661 -3.79 31.16 -42.31
N VAL A 662 -4.31 31.70 -43.41
CA VAL A 662 -3.53 32.38 -44.46
C VAL A 662 -3.22 33.84 -44.08
N LYS A 663 -4.05 34.48 -43.24
CA LYS A 663 -3.86 35.89 -42.84
C LYS A 663 -2.89 36.09 -41.68
N ASN A 664 -2.64 35.06 -40.87
CA ASN A 664 -1.71 35.15 -39.76
C ASN A 664 -0.93 33.84 -39.58
N PRO A 665 0.21 33.67 -40.31
CA PRO A 665 0.89 32.39 -40.47
C PRO A 665 1.63 31.91 -39.22
N VAL A 666 1.89 32.81 -38.26
CA VAL A 666 2.52 32.49 -36.96
C VAL A 666 1.59 32.93 -35.83
N LYS A 667 1.17 31.97 -34.99
CA LYS A 667 0.42 32.23 -33.76
C LYS A 667 1.33 31.88 -32.58
N ILE A 668 1.48 32.80 -31.62
CA ILE A 668 2.34 32.61 -30.45
C ILE A 668 1.62 32.95 -29.15
N SER A 669 1.84 32.15 -28.12
CA SER A 669 1.29 32.33 -26.78
C SER A 669 2.27 31.82 -25.73
N ILE A 670 2.18 32.34 -24.50
CA ILE A 670 2.97 31.88 -23.36
C ILE A 670 2.02 31.37 -22.26
N PRO A 671 1.36 30.21 -22.43
CA PRO A 671 0.27 29.78 -21.55
C PRO A 671 0.61 29.69 -20.07
N ARG A 672 1.88 29.41 -19.71
CA ARG A 672 2.34 29.29 -18.31
C ARG A 672 3.84 29.56 -18.18
N TYR A 673 4.30 29.60 -16.95
CA TYR A 673 5.70 29.61 -16.55
C TYR A 673 5.94 28.54 -15.47
N VAL A 674 7.18 28.11 -15.32
CA VAL A 674 7.63 27.08 -14.38
C VAL A 674 8.89 27.57 -13.64
N LEU A 675 9.06 27.14 -12.39
CA LEU A 675 10.28 27.40 -11.63
C LEU A 675 11.28 26.26 -11.87
N CYS A 676 12.49 26.61 -12.31
CA CYS A 676 13.57 25.68 -12.68
C CYS A 676 14.85 26.00 -11.89
N GLY A 677 15.74 25.01 -11.74
CA GLY A 677 16.95 25.10 -10.92
C GLY A 677 16.71 24.80 -9.43
N GLN A 678 17.77 24.85 -8.63
CA GLN A 678 17.72 24.60 -7.18
C GLN A 678 18.57 25.65 -6.42
N GLY A 679 18.06 26.15 -5.29
CA GLY A 679 18.80 27.04 -4.39
C GLY A 679 19.13 28.40 -5.02
N LYS A 680 20.42 28.67 -5.26
CA LYS A 680 20.87 29.97 -5.79
C LYS A 680 20.63 30.15 -7.30
N ASP A 681 20.44 29.05 -8.03
CA ASP A 681 20.19 29.05 -9.47
C ASP A 681 18.71 28.89 -9.84
N GLU A 682 17.81 29.05 -8.86
CA GLU A 682 16.35 29.13 -9.06
C GLU A 682 15.97 30.28 -10.01
N HIS A 683 15.26 29.96 -11.09
CA HIS A 683 14.80 30.92 -12.07
C HIS A 683 13.51 30.46 -12.77
N TYR A 684 12.70 31.42 -13.22
CA TYR A 684 11.49 31.12 -13.97
C TYR A 684 11.78 30.96 -15.47
N GLU A 685 11.24 29.89 -16.04
CA GLU A 685 11.17 29.65 -17.48
C GLU A 685 9.73 29.77 -17.99
N TYR A 686 9.57 30.40 -19.14
CA TYR A 686 8.28 30.62 -19.80
C TYR A 686 8.05 29.54 -20.84
N GLU A 687 6.90 28.84 -20.78
CA GLU A 687 6.50 27.90 -21.84
C GLU A 687 5.96 28.71 -23.02
N ILE A 688 6.73 28.78 -24.11
CA ILE A 688 6.36 29.49 -25.33
C ILE A 688 5.80 28.46 -26.31
N LYS A 689 4.51 28.58 -26.64
CA LYS A 689 3.84 27.76 -27.64
C LYS A 689 3.77 28.52 -28.96
N ILE A 690 4.49 28.02 -29.97
CA ILE A 690 4.50 28.56 -31.33
C ILE A 690 3.72 27.62 -32.24
N SER A 691 2.82 28.17 -33.05
CA SER A 691 2.08 27.49 -34.11
C SER A 691 2.38 28.18 -35.44
N VAL A 692 2.99 27.47 -36.38
CA VAL A 692 3.24 27.92 -37.76
C VAL A 692 2.41 27.05 -38.68
N LEU A 693 1.38 27.64 -39.32
CA LEU A 693 0.38 26.90 -40.10
C LEU A 693 -0.15 25.68 -39.31
N ASN A 694 0.15 24.46 -39.77
CA ASN A 694 -0.28 23.20 -39.16
C ASN A 694 0.71 22.63 -38.11
N GLU A 695 1.90 23.21 -37.96
CA GLU A 695 2.94 22.73 -37.03
C GLU A 695 2.88 23.51 -35.72
N THR A 696 2.78 22.82 -34.59
CA THR A 696 2.79 23.46 -33.26
C THR A 696 3.82 22.81 -32.35
N TRP A 697 4.64 23.62 -31.68
CA TRP A 697 5.61 23.15 -30.69
C TRP A 697 5.69 24.10 -29.49
N ALA A 698 6.24 23.59 -28.40
CA ALA A 698 6.54 24.35 -27.19
C ALA A 698 8.05 24.28 -26.87
N ILE A 699 8.57 25.37 -26.31
CA ILE A 699 9.93 25.54 -25.78
C ILE A 699 9.87 26.27 -24.43
N PHE A 700 10.84 26.03 -23.56
CA PHE A 700 10.96 26.69 -22.26
C PHE A 700 12.15 27.65 -22.29
N ARG A 701 11.94 28.91 -21.88
CA ARG A 701 12.99 29.93 -21.88
C ARG A 701 12.92 30.83 -20.66
N ARG A 702 14.02 30.95 -19.93
CA ARG A 702 14.22 32.03 -18.95
C ARG A 702 14.28 33.42 -19.60
N TYR A 703 13.88 34.46 -18.86
CA TYR A 703 13.87 35.87 -19.31
C TYR A 703 15.18 36.35 -19.96
N SER A 704 16.36 35.88 -19.51
CA SER A 704 17.63 36.30 -20.13
C SER A 704 17.69 35.93 -21.63
N ARG A 705 17.15 34.78 -22.03
CA ARG A 705 17.17 34.31 -23.43
C ARG A 705 16.35 35.21 -24.35
N PHE A 706 15.23 35.76 -23.85
CA PHE A 706 14.44 36.75 -24.60
C PHE A 706 15.24 38.04 -24.80
N ARG A 707 15.95 38.50 -23.77
CA ARG A 707 16.80 39.70 -23.84
C ARG A 707 18.00 39.49 -24.78
N GLU A 708 18.66 38.34 -24.69
CA GLU A 708 19.74 37.92 -25.59
C GLU A 708 19.28 37.90 -27.06
N MET A 709 18.09 37.34 -27.32
CA MET A 709 17.46 37.35 -28.66
C MET A 709 17.17 38.78 -29.12
N HIS A 710 16.49 39.60 -28.31
CA HIS A 710 16.18 40.99 -28.66
C HIS A 710 17.46 41.78 -28.98
N GLN A 711 18.48 41.70 -28.13
CA GLN A 711 19.75 42.41 -28.33
C GLN A 711 20.47 41.94 -29.61
N THR A 712 20.46 40.65 -29.90
CA THR A 712 21.13 40.09 -31.08
C THR A 712 20.41 40.43 -32.38
N LEU A 713 19.06 40.43 -32.38
CA LEU A 713 18.27 40.69 -33.57
C LEU A 713 18.06 42.19 -33.83
N LYS A 714 18.00 43.04 -32.78
CA LYS A 714 17.96 44.51 -32.90
C LYS A 714 19.20 45.10 -33.57
N LEU A 715 20.34 44.41 -33.51
CA LEU A 715 21.56 44.78 -34.25
C LEU A 715 21.53 44.34 -35.73
N LYS A 716 20.64 43.42 -36.12
CA LYS A 716 20.52 42.88 -37.49
C LYS A 716 19.34 43.45 -38.27
N PHE A 717 18.26 43.81 -37.57
CA PHE A 717 16.99 44.26 -38.15
C PHE A 717 16.59 45.57 -37.47
N ALA A 718 16.65 46.68 -38.21
CA ALA A 718 16.42 48.02 -37.68
C ALA A 718 14.98 48.24 -37.21
N GLU A 719 14.02 47.48 -37.75
CA GLU A 719 12.61 47.50 -37.39
C GLU A 719 12.40 47.08 -35.91
N LEU A 720 13.23 46.15 -35.43
CA LEU A 720 13.24 45.71 -34.04
C LEU A 720 13.83 46.76 -33.07
N ALA A 721 14.42 47.84 -33.58
CA ALA A 721 14.90 48.92 -32.72
C ALA A 721 13.76 49.73 -32.10
N MET A 722 12.61 49.82 -32.77
CA MET A 722 11.40 50.51 -32.30
C MET A 722 10.51 49.64 -31.38
N LEU A 723 10.75 48.33 -31.29
CA LEU A 723 10.04 47.47 -30.33
C LEU A 723 10.61 47.66 -28.92
N GLU A 724 9.75 48.05 -27.99
CA GLU A 724 10.09 48.13 -26.57
C GLU A 724 10.25 46.71 -25.99
N PHE A 725 11.43 46.43 -25.43
CA PHE A 725 11.69 45.16 -24.75
C PHE A 725 11.38 45.30 -23.24
N PRO A 726 10.57 44.41 -22.64
CA PRO A 726 10.17 44.52 -21.24
C PRO A 726 11.38 44.61 -20.28
N PRO A 727 11.50 45.65 -19.44
CA PRO A 727 12.69 45.86 -18.62
C PRO A 727 12.82 44.88 -17.44
N LYS A 728 14.07 44.67 -16.99
CA LYS A 728 14.35 43.85 -15.81
C LYS A 728 14.14 44.68 -14.54
N ARG A 729 13.10 44.39 -13.75
CA ARG A 729 12.90 45.03 -12.44
C ARG A 729 14.06 44.68 -11.50
N LEU A 730 14.54 45.68 -10.76
CA LEU A 730 15.68 45.56 -9.83
C LEU A 730 15.33 44.77 -8.56
N PHE A 731 14.06 44.80 -8.16
CA PHE A 731 13.52 44.11 -6.99
C PHE A 731 12.33 43.20 -7.39
N GLY A 732 11.89 42.31 -6.50
CA GLY A 732 10.69 41.49 -6.72
C GLY A 732 10.83 40.33 -7.73
N ASN A 733 12.04 39.89 -8.08
CA ASN A 733 12.22 38.82 -9.08
C ASN A 733 11.79 37.40 -8.63
N LYS A 734 11.32 37.24 -7.37
CA LYS A 734 10.68 36.03 -6.85
C LYS A 734 9.16 36.19 -6.61
N ASP A 735 8.58 37.37 -6.89
CA ASP A 735 7.14 37.63 -6.73
C ASP A 735 6.37 37.10 -7.95
N GLU A 736 5.43 36.19 -7.71
CA GLU A 736 4.59 35.57 -8.73
C GLU A 736 3.77 36.60 -9.53
N ARG A 737 3.33 37.72 -8.91
CA ARG A 737 2.65 38.82 -9.59
C ARG A 737 3.55 39.46 -10.64
N VAL A 738 4.82 39.70 -10.30
CA VAL A 738 5.84 40.25 -11.22
C VAL A 738 6.18 39.26 -12.34
N ILE A 739 6.17 37.95 -12.06
CA ILE A 739 6.41 36.91 -13.07
C ILE A 739 5.22 36.75 -14.03
N ALA A 740 3.99 36.82 -13.54
CA ALA A 740 2.76 36.80 -14.33
C ALA A 740 2.61 38.06 -15.21
N GLU A 741 2.90 39.23 -14.66
CA GLU A 741 2.95 40.49 -15.42
C GLU A 741 4.04 40.42 -16.50
N ARG A 742 5.23 39.89 -16.16
CA ARG A 742 6.31 39.67 -17.14
C ARG A 742 5.93 38.65 -18.21
N ARG A 743 5.16 37.59 -17.90
CA ARG A 743 4.61 36.64 -18.88
C ARG A 743 3.75 37.38 -19.92
N ASN A 744 2.83 38.24 -19.46
CA ASN A 744 1.97 39.03 -20.34
C ASN A 744 2.79 39.93 -21.27
N HIS A 745 3.78 40.64 -20.73
CA HIS A 745 4.65 41.52 -21.50
C HIS A 745 5.55 40.77 -22.49
N LEU A 746 6.09 39.60 -22.13
CA LEU A 746 6.88 38.76 -23.05
C LEU A 746 6.01 38.15 -24.16
N GLU A 747 4.77 37.78 -23.86
CA GLU A 747 3.81 37.27 -24.85
C GLU A 747 3.39 38.37 -25.84
N LYS A 748 3.15 39.60 -25.34
CA LYS A 748 2.92 40.77 -26.20
C LYS A 748 4.16 41.07 -27.06
N TYR A 749 5.34 41.17 -26.45
CA TYR A 749 6.60 41.41 -27.16
C TYR A 749 6.85 40.38 -28.27
N LEU A 750 6.58 39.09 -28.04
CA LEU A 750 6.74 38.06 -29.07
C LEU A 750 5.70 38.16 -30.21
N ARG A 751 4.47 38.61 -29.94
CA ARG A 751 3.49 38.91 -31.00
C ARG A 751 3.97 40.10 -31.82
N ASP A 752 4.24 41.23 -31.18
CA ASP A 752 4.71 42.45 -31.84
C ASP A 752 6.01 42.21 -32.64
N PHE A 753 6.89 41.32 -32.15
CA PHE A 753 8.11 40.86 -32.83
C PHE A 753 7.80 40.09 -34.12
N PHE A 754 6.89 39.10 -34.07
CA PHE A 754 6.51 38.37 -35.28
C PHE A 754 5.76 39.29 -36.25
N ASP A 755 4.88 40.17 -35.78
CA ASP A 755 4.20 41.16 -36.63
C ASP A 755 5.21 42.07 -37.35
N ALA A 756 6.26 42.56 -36.65
CA ALA A 756 7.33 43.33 -37.29
C ALA A 756 8.14 42.51 -38.30
N MET A 757 8.51 41.27 -37.98
CA MET A 757 9.32 40.42 -38.86
C MET A 757 8.54 39.81 -40.03
N LEU A 758 7.22 39.65 -39.93
CA LEU A 758 6.37 39.14 -41.02
C LEU A 758 6.04 40.25 -42.04
N ASN A 759 5.99 41.51 -41.60
CA ASN A 759 5.66 42.67 -42.42
C ASN A 759 6.88 43.47 -42.95
N SER A 760 8.09 43.26 -42.43
CA SER A 760 9.31 43.90 -42.95
C SER A 760 9.81 43.23 -44.26
N PRO A 761 10.04 43.99 -45.35
CA PRO A 761 10.69 43.46 -46.57
C PRO A 761 12.15 43.03 -46.37
N SER A 762 12.84 43.58 -45.36
CA SER A 762 14.22 43.24 -44.99
C SER A 762 14.31 41.90 -44.27
N SER A 763 13.18 41.39 -43.77
CA SER A 763 13.12 40.18 -42.96
C SER A 763 13.22 38.91 -43.81
N PRO A 764 13.94 37.87 -43.34
CA PRO A 764 13.87 36.54 -43.95
C PRO A 764 12.50 35.87 -43.78
N LEU A 765 11.63 36.38 -42.89
CA LEU A 765 10.29 35.86 -42.63
C LEU A 765 9.16 36.61 -43.38
N TYR A 766 9.50 37.54 -44.28
CA TYR A 766 8.53 38.39 -44.97
C TYR A 766 7.46 37.60 -45.74
N VAL A 767 6.18 37.85 -45.46
CA VAL A 767 5.05 37.03 -45.96
C VAL A 767 4.78 37.21 -47.45
N ASN A 768 5.04 38.39 -48.02
CA ASN A 768 4.84 38.65 -49.46
C ASN A 768 6.08 38.28 -50.31
N LYS A 769 6.97 37.42 -49.81
CA LYS A 769 8.11 36.92 -50.58
C LYS A 769 7.65 35.73 -51.42
N GLU A 770 7.56 35.93 -52.74
CA GLU A 770 7.02 34.95 -53.69
C GLU A 770 7.64 33.56 -53.49
N GLY A 771 6.80 32.59 -53.08
CA GLY A 771 7.19 31.19 -52.88
C GLY A 771 7.59 30.76 -51.46
N LEU A 772 7.58 31.65 -50.45
CA LEU A 772 7.96 31.26 -49.08
C LEU A 772 6.81 30.56 -48.33
N ILE A 773 6.86 29.23 -48.20
CA ILE A 773 6.01 28.48 -47.27
C ILE A 773 6.68 28.47 -45.90
N LEU A 774 6.24 29.34 -45.01
CA LEU A 774 6.78 29.47 -43.65
C LEU A 774 6.61 28.15 -42.88
N SER A 775 7.71 27.55 -42.43
CA SER A 775 7.72 26.30 -41.66
C SER A 775 8.34 26.47 -40.27
N LYS A 776 8.19 25.47 -39.40
CA LYS A 776 8.94 25.42 -38.13
C LYS A 776 10.45 25.51 -38.34
N HIS A 777 10.96 24.92 -39.43
CA HIS A 777 12.39 24.94 -39.75
C HIS A 777 12.90 26.37 -39.96
N ASP A 778 12.14 27.21 -40.67
CA ASP A 778 12.56 28.59 -40.99
C ASP A 778 12.57 29.48 -39.73
N ILE A 779 11.57 29.32 -38.86
CA ILE A 779 11.55 30.00 -37.55
C ILE A 779 12.73 29.55 -36.67
N CYS A 780 13.08 28.27 -36.72
CA CYS A 780 14.20 27.68 -36.01
C CYS A 780 15.55 28.19 -36.54
N GLU A 781 15.78 28.22 -37.86
CA GLU A 781 17.02 28.74 -38.44
C GLU A 781 17.17 30.25 -38.28
N PHE A 782 16.08 31.00 -38.37
CA PHE A 782 16.07 32.45 -38.14
C PHE A 782 16.61 32.84 -36.75
N SER A 783 16.27 32.09 -35.71
CA SER A 783 16.82 32.30 -34.37
C SER A 783 16.89 31.01 -33.56
N SER A 784 18.09 30.71 -33.04
CA SER A 784 18.34 29.61 -32.10
C SER A 784 17.48 29.70 -30.82
N PHE A 785 16.91 30.87 -30.51
CA PHE A 785 15.90 31.01 -29.46
C PHE A 785 14.71 30.05 -29.67
N PHE A 786 14.23 29.87 -30.91
CA PHE A 786 13.06 29.04 -31.22
C PHE A 786 13.39 27.56 -31.46
N LYS A 787 14.67 27.20 -31.63
CA LYS A 787 15.13 25.79 -31.77
C LYS A 787 14.85 25.02 -30.48
N LYS A 788 14.25 23.84 -30.60
CA LYS A 788 13.97 22.99 -29.43
C LYS A 788 15.28 22.47 -28.83
N GLY A 789 15.54 22.79 -27.56
CA GLY A 789 16.73 22.37 -26.81
C GLY A 789 16.56 21.01 -26.13
N VAL A 790 17.67 20.47 -25.63
CA VAL A 790 17.76 19.10 -25.08
C VAL A 790 16.80 18.88 -23.88
N PHE A 791 16.49 19.93 -23.12
CA PHE A 791 15.64 19.86 -21.92
C PHE A 791 14.16 20.21 -22.15
N ASP A 792 13.74 20.59 -23.37
CA ASP A 792 12.36 21.03 -23.67
C ASP A 792 11.31 19.87 -23.70
N TYR A 793 11.59 18.75 -23.03
CA TYR A 793 10.69 17.58 -22.88
C TYR A 793 10.52 17.09 -21.44
N SER A 794 11.35 17.54 -20.49
CA SER A 794 11.29 17.11 -19.10
C SER A 794 10.65 18.18 -18.21
N SER A 795 9.47 17.90 -17.65
CA SER A 795 8.86 18.71 -16.57
C SER A 795 9.63 18.66 -15.24
N TYR A 796 10.77 17.97 -15.22
CA TYR A 796 11.71 17.87 -14.12
C TYR A 796 13.08 18.18 -14.71
N GLY A 797 13.57 19.41 -14.50
CA GLY A 797 14.91 19.79 -14.94
C GLY A 797 15.97 19.03 -14.15
N THR A 798 16.92 18.39 -14.85
CA THR A 798 18.11 17.80 -14.25
C THR A 798 19.31 18.73 -14.45
N GLY A 799 19.87 19.25 -13.36
CA GLY A 799 21.18 19.93 -13.33
C GLY A 799 21.19 21.33 -13.93
#